data_AF-H1SGG0-F1
#
_entry.id   AF-H1SGG0-F1
#
_cell.length_a   1.000
_cell.length_b   1.000
_cell.length_c   1.000
_cell.angle_alpha   90.00
_cell.angle_beta   90.00
_cell.angle_gamma   90.00
#
_symmetry.space_group_name_H-M   'P 1'
#
loop_
_entity.id
_entity.type
_entity.pdbx_description
1 polymer ?
#
loop_
_entity_poly.entity_id
_entity_poly.type
_entity_poly.pdbx_seq_one_letter_code
_entity_poly.pdbx_strand_id
1 'polypeptide(L)'
;MRSSRARAHWHASATCPWATHAFFASLQAPGKPAGMMIKALAGGGGRGMRAVHAAADIDEAYARCVSEATAAFGNGAVYVERIVYAPRHIEIQVVADAAGGVIALGERECSLQRRHQKLVEVAPSPSLDAGTRVRLAQAAITLARASAYRGIGTFEFLLGNDGEFWFMEANPRLQVEHTVTEMVTGVDLVQVQLAIAAGQDLGRLGLAQAPAPRGIAVQLRINAEHLDAQGQLRPASGRIDAYEPPSGPGVRVDGAGHAGMTVNPRFDSLLAKLIVHEPGGNYARALAQAYRALCEFRIEGIDTNRRLLQDLLLRDDVRRNAVHTQYLDAGAAGARGAGAGRRARASGAACGGRGQQRASNRLEAPGAGEVLRVLAAPGDVLRAGAPVIVLSMDEGSQHGTHASAAVDPAHIRADLRDALARHALTQDAARPQAVDKHHARGGRTARENIAQLCDADSFIEYGALAIAAQRQRRSVEDLERATPADGIVTGIGTVNAERFPATDARCMVLAYDYTVLAGTQGFYGHKKLDRMLALARQWRLPVVLFAEGGGGRPGDTDTPVVAGLDCTSFIQFARLSGQVPLVGIVSGRCFAGNAALLGCADVIIATRNATIGMGGPAMIEGGGLGVFAPEEVGPVSVQAPNGVIDVLVDDEMAAVETARRYLSYFQGDLPDWKAGDARALRHLIPENRLRSYDMRGVLAALADHDSVLELRAAFGAGIITALIRIEGRAFGCIANNPRHPIDAAAADKAARFMQLCDAHGLPIVSLCDTPGFMVGPQAEKTATVRHVSRLFVTAGALRVPFFTVVLRKGYGLGAQAMAGGSFSAPFFTVAWPSGEFGAMGIEGSIRLGFRKELEAVADPDEREALFARMIEGAYQRGRALNMASHLEIDAVIDPADTRHWLLRGLASALPASGARDTPAAGSRRFIDTW
;
A
#
# COMPACT_ATOMS: atom_id res chain seq x y z
N MET A 1 15.85 0.08 54.69
CA MET A 1 14.93 -1.07 54.51
C MET A 1 14.81 -1.36 53.02
N ARG A 2 15.25 -2.55 52.58
CA ARG A 2 15.41 -2.92 51.17
C ARG A 2 14.04 -3.09 50.52
N SER A 3 13.69 -2.20 49.58
CA SER A 3 12.49 -2.30 48.76
C SER A 3 12.58 -3.55 47.87
N SER A 4 11.54 -4.38 47.91
CA SER A 4 11.31 -5.51 47.01
C SER A 4 11.29 -5.04 45.55
N ARG A 5 12.45 -5.07 44.89
CA ARG A 5 12.53 -5.03 43.44
C ARG A 5 11.83 -6.28 42.91
N ALA A 6 10.84 -6.11 42.04
CA ALA A 6 10.35 -7.18 41.19
C ALA A 6 11.57 -7.80 40.49
N ARG A 7 11.82 -9.10 40.72
CA ARG A 7 12.93 -9.83 40.08
C ARG A 7 12.58 -10.03 38.62
N ALA A 8 12.93 -9.04 37.81
CA ALA A 8 12.81 -9.05 36.37
C ALA A 8 14.05 -9.76 35.77
N HIS A 9 14.09 -11.10 35.79
CA HIS A 9 15.05 -11.86 34.97
C HIS A 9 14.46 -12.00 33.56
N TRP A 10 14.55 -10.94 32.76
CA TRP A 10 14.17 -10.94 31.35
C TRP A 10 15.42 -11.04 30.48
N HIS A 11 15.53 -12.11 29.70
CA HIS A 11 16.39 -12.14 28.51
C HIS A 11 15.49 -11.98 27.28
N ALA A 12 15.02 -10.76 27.02
CA ALA A 12 14.33 -10.38 25.77
C ALA A 12 15.35 -10.09 24.63
N SER A 13 16.49 -10.75 24.67
CA SER A 13 17.56 -10.72 23.66
C SER A 13 17.67 -12.11 23.06
N ALA A 14 17.97 -12.23 21.77
CA ALA A 14 18.18 -13.53 21.12
C ALA A 14 19.09 -14.42 21.98
N THR A 15 18.55 -15.54 22.47
CA THR A 15 19.29 -16.46 23.33
C THR A 15 19.97 -17.52 22.49
N CYS A 16 21.20 -17.85 22.85
CA CYS A 16 21.94 -18.98 22.29
C CYS A 16 21.68 -20.25 23.13
N PRO A 17 22.02 -21.45 22.63
CA PRO A 17 21.74 -22.71 23.32
C PRO A 17 22.27 -22.75 24.76
N TRP A 18 23.49 -22.26 25.02
CA TRP A 18 24.06 -22.26 26.37
C TRP A 18 23.28 -21.38 27.35
N ALA A 19 22.78 -20.22 26.91
CA ALA A 19 22.00 -19.32 27.75
C ALA A 19 20.63 -19.92 28.09
N THR A 20 20.09 -20.73 27.19
CA THR A 20 18.84 -21.48 27.38
C THR A 20 18.99 -22.55 28.46
N HIS A 21 20.09 -23.31 28.45
CA HIS A 21 20.43 -24.26 29.52
C HIS A 21 20.65 -23.58 30.87
N ALA A 22 21.38 -22.47 30.90
CA ALA A 22 21.63 -21.69 32.11
C ALA A 22 20.32 -21.13 32.72
N PHE A 23 19.42 -20.63 31.88
CA PHE A 23 18.11 -20.18 32.32
C PHE A 23 17.28 -21.32 32.91
N PHE A 24 17.20 -22.48 32.25
CA PHE A 24 16.48 -23.64 32.76
C PHE A 24 17.00 -24.12 34.12
N ALA A 25 18.33 -24.14 34.32
CA ALA A 25 18.96 -24.49 35.59
C ALA A 25 18.57 -23.50 36.71
N SER A 26 18.44 -22.19 36.40
CA SER A 26 18.03 -21.16 37.36
C SER A 26 16.59 -21.31 37.87
N LEU A 27 15.75 -22.06 37.15
CA LEU A 27 14.35 -22.29 37.52
C LEU A 27 14.18 -23.45 38.52
N GLN A 28 15.23 -24.23 38.78
CA GLN A 28 15.18 -25.39 39.67
C GLN A 28 15.18 -24.93 41.14
N ALA A 29 13.99 -24.84 41.73
CA ALA A 29 13.78 -24.56 43.15
C ALA A 29 13.02 -25.72 43.82
N PRO A 30 13.40 -26.14 45.05
CA PRO A 30 12.71 -27.22 45.76
C PRO A 30 11.20 -26.95 45.88
N GLY A 31 10.37 -27.91 45.45
CA GLY A 31 8.92 -27.87 45.62
C GLY A 31 8.13 -27.03 44.60
N LYS A 32 8.75 -26.47 43.55
CA LYS A 32 8.05 -25.79 42.45
C LYS A 32 8.29 -26.52 41.12
N PRO A 33 7.27 -26.75 40.28
CA PRO A 33 7.48 -27.30 38.94
C PRO A 33 8.34 -26.33 38.12
N ALA A 34 9.48 -26.83 37.61
CA ALA A 34 10.38 -26.08 36.74
C ALA A 34 10.02 -26.34 35.28
N GLY A 35 9.86 -25.28 34.50
CA GLY A 35 9.59 -25.37 33.07
C GLY A 35 9.83 -24.04 32.39
N MET A 36 10.28 -24.07 31.15
CA MET A 36 10.50 -22.87 30.34
C MET A 36 9.80 -23.00 28.98
N MET A 37 9.47 -21.86 28.38
CA MET A 37 8.94 -21.75 27.03
C MET A 37 10.01 -21.10 26.15
N ILE A 38 10.41 -21.76 25.07
CA ILE A 38 11.24 -21.18 24.01
C ILE A 38 10.29 -20.55 23.00
N LYS A 39 10.48 -19.27 22.66
CA LYS A 39 9.62 -18.50 21.75
C LYS A 39 10.42 -17.80 20.66
N ALA A 40 9.89 -17.74 19.44
CA ALA A 40 10.45 -16.94 18.37
C ALA A 40 10.34 -15.43 18.69
N LEU A 41 11.42 -14.67 18.45
CA LEU A 41 11.46 -13.22 18.70
C LEU A 41 10.56 -12.44 17.74
N ALA A 42 10.46 -12.91 16.49
CA ALA A 42 9.65 -12.28 15.43
C ALA A 42 8.26 -12.94 15.24
N GLY A 43 7.88 -13.86 16.14
CA GLY A 43 6.64 -14.65 16.01
C GLY A 43 5.41 -13.99 16.65
N GLY A 44 4.22 -14.34 16.15
CA GLY A 44 2.92 -13.96 16.74
C GLY A 44 1.89 -15.09 16.63
N GLY A 45 0.87 -15.08 17.51
CA GLY A 45 -0.25 -16.03 17.45
C GLY A 45 0.09 -17.48 17.86
N GLY A 46 1.13 -17.66 18.67
CA GLY A 46 1.51 -18.97 19.24
C GLY A 46 2.29 -19.92 18.31
N ARG A 47 2.64 -19.47 17.08
CA ARG A 47 3.54 -20.19 16.18
C ARG A 47 4.99 -19.97 16.60
N GLY A 48 5.83 -21.01 16.55
CA GLY A 48 7.21 -20.93 17.04
C GLY A 48 7.35 -20.83 18.56
N MET A 49 6.53 -21.56 19.33
CA MET A 49 6.70 -21.72 20.78
C MET A 49 6.87 -23.20 21.16
N ARG A 50 7.74 -23.52 22.13
CA ARG A 50 7.99 -24.88 22.63
C ARG A 50 8.17 -24.89 24.15
N ALA A 51 7.31 -25.64 24.84
CA ALA A 51 7.46 -25.89 26.26
C ALA A 51 8.55 -26.93 26.51
N VAL A 52 9.41 -26.68 27.50
CA VAL A 52 10.49 -27.57 27.92
C VAL A 52 10.36 -27.81 29.42
N HIS A 53 10.23 -29.08 29.80
CA HIS A 53 10.06 -29.52 31.19
C HIS A 53 11.24 -30.35 31.72
N ALA A 54 12.09 -30.86 30.84
CA ALA A 54 13.32 -31.57 31.19
C ALA A 54 14.53 -30.97 30.47
N ALA A 55 15.69 -30.98 31.12
CA ALA A 55 16.92 -30.43 30.56
C ALA A 55 17.37 -31.15 29.28
N ALA A 56 17.05 -32.44 29.14
CA ALA A 56 17.38 -33.25 27.97
C ALA A 56 16.66 -32.79 26.69
N ASP A 57 15.50 -32.13 26.81
CA ASP A 57 14.67 -31.74 25.67
C ASP A 57 15.05 -30.35 25.10
N ILE A 58 16.00 -29.66 25.75
CA ILE A 58 16.34 -28.26 25.45
C ILE A 58 16.87 -28.11 24.02
N ASP A 59 17.83 -28.93 23.61
CA ASP A 59 18.53 -28.76 22.34
C ASP A 59 17.61 -29.04 21.14
N GLU A 60 16.77 -30.08 21.24
CA GLU A 60 15.77 -30.38 20.20
C GLU A 60 14.72 -29.27 20.11
N ALA A 61 14.17 -28.85 21.25
CA ALA A 61 13.14 -27.80 21.30
C ALA A 61 13.67 -26.46 20.76
N TYR A 62 14.92 -26.12 21.08
CA TYR A 62 15.58 -24.92 20.58
C TYR A 62 15.77 -24.98 19.06
N ALA A 63 16.37 -26.05 18.53
CA ALA A 63 16.64 -26.21 17.10
C ALA A 63 15.34 -26.18 16.26
N ARG A 64 14.28 -26.83 16.74
CA ARG A 64 12.97 -26.81 16.09
C ARG A 64 12.33 -25.42 16.11
N CYS A 65 12.46 -24.68 17.20
CA CYS A 65 11.93 -23.33 17.31
C CYS A 65 12.64 -22.36 16.35
N VAL A 66 13.97 -22.43 16.25
CA VAL A 66 14.78 -21.65 15.30
C VAL A 66 14.43 -21.98 13.85
N SER A 67 14.30 -23.26 13.52
CA SER A 67 13.95 -23.71 12.16
C SER A 67 12.56 -23.22 11.75
N GLU A 68 11.56 -23.37 12.63
CA GLU A 68 10.20 -22.89 12.38
C GLU A 68 10.16 -21.35 12.26
N ALA A 69 10.89 -20.63 13.12
CA ALA A 69 10.97 -19.17 13.07
C ALA A 69 11.62 -18.66 11.78
N THR A 70 12.70 -19.31 11.33
CA THR A 70 13.37 -18.99 10.06
C THR A 70 12.46 -19.22 8.86
N ALA A 71 11.79 -20.37 8.81
CA ALA A 71 10.89 -20.73 7.72
C ALA A 71 9.64 -19.83 7.67
N ALA A 72 9.09 -19.45 8.82
CA ALA A 72 7.86 -18.69 8.89
C ALA A 72 8.07 -17.16 8.83
N PHE A 73 9.18 -16.64 9.34
CA PHE A 73 9.39 -15.20 9.55
C PHE A 73 10.73 -14.68 9.01
N GLY A 74 11.55 -15.52 8.38
CA GLY A 74 12.88 -15.13 7.86
C GLY A 74 13.91 -14.76 8.94
N ASN A 75 13.56 -14.94 10.23
CA ASN A 75 14.41 -14.62 11.37
C ASN A 75 14.38 -15.77 12.39
N GLY A 76 15.52 -16.45 12.56
CA GLY A 76 15.67 -17.58 13.47
C GLY A 76 15.91 -17.22 14.94
N ALA A 77 15.90 -15.94 15.31
CA ALA A 77 16.13 -15.52 16.69
C ALA A 77 15.01 -16.02 17.63
N VAL A 78 15.40 -16.64 18.74
CA VAL A 78 14.49 -17.13 19.79
C VAL A 78 14.88 -16.55 21.15
N TYR A 79 13.95 -16.55 22.09
CA TYR A 79 14.16 -16.16 23.48
C TYR A 79 13.43 -17.13 24.43
N VAL A 80 13.70 -17.07 25.73
CA VAL A 80 13.15 -18.01 26.71
C VAL A 80 12.43 -17.32 27.86
N GLU A 81 11.32 -17.91 28.28
CA GLU A 81 10.49 -17.45 29.39
C GLU A 81 10.20 -18.59 30.37
N ARG A 82 9.88 -18.27 31.62
CA ARG A 82 9.43 -19.27 32.59
C ARG A 82 7.98 -19.68 32.29
N ILE A 83 7.68 -20.97 32.39
CA ILE A 83 6.28 -21.45 32.37
C ILE A 83 5.63 -21.12 33.71
N VAL A 84 4.54 -20.38 33.66
CA VAL A 84 3.60 -20.23 34.77
C VAL A 84 2.53 -21.31 34.61
N TYR A 85 2.33 -22.14 35.64
CA TYR A 85 1.38 -23.25 35.60
C TYR A 85 0.01 -22.80 36.09
N ALA A 86 -1.04 -23.18 35.35
CA ALA A 86 -2.43 -22.78 35.60
C ALA A 86 -2.63 -21.28 35.93
N PRO A 87 -2.01 -20.33 35.20
CA PRO A 87 -2.20 -18.91 35.49
C PRO A 87 -3.59 -18.45 35.06
N ARG A 88 -4.05 -17.39 35.70
CA ARG A 88 -5.12 -16.53 35.17
C ARG A 88 -4.53 -15.51 34.22
N HIS A 89 -5.24 -15.22 33.14
CA HIS A 89 -4.84 -14.22 32.16
C HIS A 89 -5.59 -12.92 32.45
N ILE A 90 -4.85 -11.90 32.90
CA ILE A 90 -5.39 -10.60 33.29
C ILE A 90 -4.81 -9.50 32.39
N GLU A 91 -5.66 -8.57 31.98
CA GLU A 91 -5.27 -7.53 31.02
C GLU A 91 -5.67 -6.15 31.49
N ILE A 92 -4.77 -5.18 31.39
CA ILE A 92 -5.05 -3.78 31.75
C ILE A 92 -5.24 -2.93 30.49
N GLN A 93 -6.40 -2.27 30.36
CA GLN A 93 -6.67 -1.34 29.26
C GLN A 93 -5.98 -0.02 29.58
N VAL A 94 -5.05 0.40 28.72
CA VAL A 94 -4.32 1.65 28.86
C VAL A 94 -4.74 2.62 27.77
N VAL A 95 -4.76 3.91 28.12
CA VAL A 95 -4.90 5.03 27.19
C VAL A 95 -3.79 6.03 27.49
N ALA A 96 -3.07 6.45 26.46
CA ALA A 96 -1.98 7.41 26.57
C ALA A 96 -2.04 8.48 25.47
N ASP A 97 -1.80 9.74 25.82
CA ASP A 97 -1.78 10.86 24.87
C ASP A 97 -0.35 11.30 24.51
N ALA A 98 -0.24 12.24 23.58
CA ALA A 98 1.05 12.79 23.14
C ALA A 98 1.68 13.76 24.17
N ALA A 99 0.93 14.21 25.17
CA ALA A 99 1.40 15.11 26.23
C ALA A 99 2.04 14.33 27.41
N GLY A 100 2.09 12.99 27.32
CA GLY A 100 2.64 12.10 28.34
C GLY A 100 1.63 11.67 29.40
N GLY A 101 0.35 12.02 29.24
CA GLY A 101 -0.75 11.51 30.05
C GLY A 101 -0.95 10.02 29.80
N VAL A 102 -1.05 9.22 30.87
CA VAL A 102 -1.27 7.77 30.81
C VAL A 102 -2.23 7.36 31.91
N ILE A 103 -3.30 6.66 31.54
CA ILE A 103 -4.30 6.11 32.48
C ILE A 103 -4.52 4.61 32.21
N ALA A 104 -4.93 3.90 33.26
CA ALA A 104 -5.48 2.54 33.16
C ALA A 104 -7.00 2.60 33.36
N LEU A 105 -7.77 2.23 32.34
CA LEU A 105 -9.25 2.26 32.38
C LEU A 105 -9.88 1.11 33.15
N GLY A 106 -9.16 0.00 33.32
CA GLY A 106 -9.63 -1.15 34.07
C GLY A 106 -9.04 -2.46 33.56
N GLU A 107 -9.29 -3.53 34.30
CA GLU A 107 -8.84 -4.87 33.96
C GLU A 107 -9.90 -5.72 33.24
N ARG A 108 -9.42 -6.73 32.50
CA ARG A 108 -10.22 -7.85 32.01
C ARG A 108 -9.60 -9.17 32.43
N GLU A 109 -10.44 -10.18 32.68
CA GLU A 109 -10.03 -11.57 32.84
C GLU A 109 -10.34 -12.36 31.56
N CYS A 110 -9.29 -12.85 30.92
CA CYS A 110 -9.29 -13.58 29.65
C CYS A 110 -8.86 -15.05 29.84
N SER A 111 -9.04 -15.60 31.04
CA SER A 111 -8.59 -16.94 31.43
C SER A 111 -9.30 -18.07 30.70
N LEU A 112 -10.55 -17.87 30.26
CA LEU A 112 -11.34 -18.88 29.54
C LEU A 112 -10.99 -18.87 28.05
N GLN A 113 -9.97 -19.65 27.73
CA GLN A 113 -9.43 -19.80 26.38
C GLN A 113 -9.20 -21.28 26.05
N ARG A 114 -9.19 -21.60 24.75
CA ARG A 114 -8.91 -22.95 24.22
C ARG A 114 -7.79 -22.84 23.21
N ARG A 115 -6.69 -23.60 23.38
CA ARG A 115 -5.50 -23.50 22.51
C ARG A 115 -5.06 -22.04 22.28
N HIS A 116 -5.04 -21.24 23.35
CA HIS A 116 -4.71 -19.81 23.36
C HIS A 116 -5.70 -18.87 22.61
N GLN A 117 -6.87 -19.36 22.20
CA GLN A 117 -7.96 -18.52 21.68
C GLN A 117 -8.96 -18.19 22.78
N LYS A 118 -9.12 -16.90 23.08
CA LYS A 118 -10.05 -16.39 24.10
C LYS A 118 -11.49 -16.64 23.67
N LEU A 119 -12.34 -17.12 24.58
CA LEU A 119 -13.75 -17.43 24.32
C LEU A 119 -14.70 -16.61 25.20
N VAL A 120 -14.32 -16.39 26.45
CA VAL A 120 -15.11 -15.64 27.43
C VAL A 120 -14.21 -14.64 28.14
N GLU A 121 -14.58 -13.37 28.09
CA GLU A 121 -13.89 -12.28 28.77
C GLU A 121 -14.79 -11.59 29.78
N VAL A 122 -14.22 -11.17 30.91
CA VAL A 122 -14.98 -10.59 32.03
C VAL A 122 -14.30 -9.30 32.48
N ALA A 123 -15.07 -8.21 32.64
CA ALA A 123 -14.59 -6.95 33.23
C ALA A 123 -15.59 -6.41 34.26
N PRO A 124 -15.16 -5.92 35.43
CA PRO A 124 -13.84 -6.15 36.03
C PRO A 124 -13.60 -7.64 36.33
N SER A 125 -12.35 -8.03 36.60
CA SER A 125 -12.03 -9.42 36.93
C SER A 125 -12.65 -9.79 38.30
N PRO A 126 -13.41 -10.92 38.40
CA PRO A 126 -13.92 -11.39 39.68
C PRO A 126 -12.83 -11.96 40.60
N SER A 127 -11.62 -12.20 40.06
CA SER A 127 -10.52 -12.85 40.79
C SER A 127 -9.62 -11.89 41.55
N LEU A 128 -9.70 -10.58 41.29
CA LEU A 128 -8.74 -9.63 41.84
C LEU A 128 -9.24 -8.95 43.11
N ASP A 129 -8.45 -9.06 44.17
CA ASP A 129 -8.53 -8.16 45.32
C ASP A 129 -8.09 -6.74 44.95
N ALA A 130 -8.43 -5.76 45.80
CA ALA A 130 -8.13 -4.35 45.55
C ALA A 130 -6.62 -4.05 45.44
N GLY A 131 -5.79 -4.72 46.24
CA GLY A 131 -4.34 -4.53 46.23
C GLY A 131 -3.70 -5.05 44.95
N THR A 132 -4.06 -6.25 44.52
CA THR A 132 -3.57 -6.85 43.27
C THR A 132 -4.01 -6.04 42.05
N ARG A 133 -5.26 -5.53 42.03
CA ARG A 133 -5.75 -4.63 40.98
C ARG A 133 -4.88 -3.37 40.84
N VAL A 134 -4.58 -2.71 41.96
CA VAL A 134 -3.72 -1.51 41.97
C VAL A 134 -2.30 -1.84 41.50
N ARG A 135 -1.72 -2.96 41.94
CA ARG A 135 -0.37 -3.37 41.52
C ARG A 135 -0.30 -3.63 40.00
N LEU A 136 -1.28 -4.32 39.43
CA LEU A 136 -1.34 -4.58 37.98
C LEU A 136 -1.53 -3.30 37.17
N ALA A 137 -2.46 -2.43 37.58
CA ALA A 137 -2.70 -1.14 36.92
C ALA A 137 -1.44 -0.26 36.94
N GLN A 138 -0.77 -0.17 38.09
CA GLN A 138 0.46 0.60 38.22
C GLN A 138 1.61 0.03 37.38
N ALA A 139 1.72 -1.30 37.28
CA ALA A 139 2.71 -1.94 36.42
C ALA A 139 2.47 -1.58 34.93
N ALA A 140 1.22 -1.65 34.46
CA ALA A 140 0.85 -1.28 33.09
C ALA A 140 1.15 0.21 32.79
N ILE A 141 0.79 1.13 33.69
CA ILE A 141 1.09 2.57 33.55
C ILE A 141 2.60 2.80 33.51
N THR A 142 3.36 2.10 34.35
CA THR A 142 4.83 2.23 34.40
C THR A 142 5.46 1.79 33.09
N LEU A 143 5.02 0.65 32.52
CA LEU A 143 5.50 0.15 31.23
C LEU A 143 5.12 1.08 30.06
N ALA A 144 3.89 1.59 30.05
CA ALA A 144 3.42 2.52 29.04
C ALA A 144 4.22 3.85 29.06
N ARG A 145 4.52 4.38 30.25
CA ARG A 145 5.37 5.59 30.38
C ARG A 145 6.80 5.33 29.92
N ALA A 146 7.40 4.21 30.34
CA ALA A 146 8.77 3.87 29.98
C ALA A 146 8.98 3.67 28.46
N SER A 147 7.93 3.26 27.75
CA SER A 147 7.94 3.07 26.29
C SER A 147 7.49 4.30 25.49
N ALA A 148 7.20 5.43 26.15
CA ALA A 148 6.59 6.61 25.53
C ALA A 148 5.34 6.25 24.71
N TYR A 149 4.50 5.36 25.27
CA TYR A 149 3.33 4.82 24.60
C TYR A 149 2.32 5.92 24.23
N ARG A 150 1.72 5.83 23.03
CA ARG A 150 0.67 6.74 22.57
C ARG A 150 -0.47 5.96 21.92
N GLY A 151 -1.70 6.31 22.27
CA GLY A 151 -2.93 5.68 21.80
C GLY A 151 -3.58 4.80 22.88
N ILE A 152 -4.47 3.91 22.45
CA ILE A 152 -5.04 2.88 23.31
C ILE A 152 -4.24 1.59 23.16
N GLY A 153 -4.12 0.79 24.22
CA GLY A 153 -3.46 -0.52 24.15
C GLY A 153 -3.78 -1.37 25.35
N THR A 154 -3.44 -2.66 25.26
CA THR A 154 -3.62 -3.59 26.37
C THR A 154 -2.28 -4.12 26.84
N PHE A 155 -2.08 -4.15 28.15
CA PHE A 155 -0.95 -4.79 28.79
C PHE A 155 -1.42 -6.07 29.47
N GLU A 156 -0.88 -7.20 29.04
CA GLU A 156 -1.30 -8.54 29.45
C GLU A 156 -0.37 -9.10 30.53
N PHE A 157 -0.96 -9.80 31.50
CA PHE A 157 -0.30 -10.37 32.65
C PHE A 157 -0.79 -11.79 32.92
N LEU A 158 0.12 -12.65 33.37
CA LEU A 158 -0.19 -13.95 33.94
C LEU A 158 -0.17 -13.83 35.46
N LEU A 159 -1.29 -14.13 36.12
CA LEU A 159 -1.44 -14.15 37.57
C LEU A 159 -1.39 -15.59 38.09
N GLY A 160 -0.44 -15.88 38.96
CA GLY A 160 -0.27 -17.18 39.61
C GLY A 160 -1.16 -17.33 40.84
N ASN A 161 -1.32 -18.58 41.29
CA ASN A 161 -2.11 -18.92 42.48
C ASN A 161 -1.51 -18.38 43.79
N ASP A 162 -0.23 -18.00 43.79
CA ASP A 162 0.48 -17.36 44.91
C ASP A 162 0.26 -15.84 44.97
N GLY A 163 -0.54 -15.27 44.07
CA GLY A 163 -0.81 -13.82 44.00
C GLY A 163 0.32 -13.01 43.35
N GLU A 164 1.33 -13.70 42.84
CA GLU A 164 2.39 -13.10 42.02
C GLU A 164 1.93 -13.02 40.56
N PHE A 165 2.36 -11.96 39.87
CA PHE A 165 2.03 -11.76 38.46
C PHE A 165 3.27 -11.48 37.62
N TRP A 166 3.20 -11.86 36.35
CA TRP A 166 4.24 -11.66 35.37
C TRP A 166 3.66 -10.93 34.17
N PHE A 167 4.33 -9.89 33.70
CA PHE A 167 4.02 -9.30 32.40
C PHE A 167 4.17 -10.36 31.32
N MET A 168 3.26 -10.39 30.34
CA MET A 168 3.27 -11.33 29.24
C MET A 168 3.56 -10.61 27.92
N GLU A 169 2.70 -9.67 27.53
CA GLU A 169 2.86 -8.89 26.32
C GLU A 169 2.12 -7.55 26.39
N ALA A 170 2.39 -6.65 25.45
CA ALA A 170 1.60 -5.45 25.24
C ALA A 170 1.09 -5.41 23.80
N ASN A 171 -0.21 -5.20 23.64
CA ASN A 171 -0.88 -5.10 22.34
C ASN A 171 -1.15 -3.62 22.02
N PRO A 172 -0.37 -2.98 21.12
CA PRO A 172 -0.46 -1.56 20.84
C PRO A 172 -1.61 -1.20 19.88
N ARG A 173 -2.80 -1.75 20.12
CA ARG A 173 -3.97 -1.70 19.24
C ARG A 173 -5.26 -1.93 20.01
N LEU A 174 -6.40 -1.58 19.39
CA LEU A 174 -7.71 -2.01 19.86
C LEU A 174 -7.78 -3.56 19.84
N GLN A 175 -8.22 -4.16 20.95
CA GLN A 175 -8.43 -5.59 21.05
C GLN A 175 -9.91 -5.96 20.93
N VAL A 176 -10.21 -7.23 20.66
CA VAL A 176 -11.58 -7.71 20.40
C VAL A 176 -12.51 -7.45 21.60
N GLU A 177 -11.96 -7.70 22.79
CA GLU A 177 -12.52 -7.60 24.14
C GLU A 177 -12.50 -6.18 24.74
N HIS A 178 -12.23 -5.14 23.95
CA HIS A 178 -12.36 -3.75 24.41
C HIS A 178 -13.78 -3.44 24.89
N THR A 179 -14.79 -4.09 24.30
CA THR A 179 -16.22 -3.91 24.54
C THR A 179 -16.63 -4.10 26.00
N VAL A 180 -16.07 -5.07 26.73
CA VAL A 180 -16.38 -5.25 28.16
C VAL A 180 -15.84 -4.12 29.01
N THR A 181 -14.72 -3.50 28.62
CA THR A 181 -14.23 -2.26 29.24
C THR A 181 -15.18 -1.10 28.95
N GLU A 182 -15.64 -0.94 27.70
CA GLU A 182 -16.63 0.10 27.35
C GLU A 182 -17.92 -0.06 28.16
N MET A 183 -18.44 -1.28 28.29
CA MET A 183 -19.69 -1.53 29.02
C MET A 183 -19.61 -1.17 30.51
N VAL A 184 -18.46 -1.37 31.17
CA VAL A 184 -18.31 -1.02 32.59
C VAL A 184 -17.84 0.40 32.83
N THR A 185 -17.16 1.04 31.88
CA THR A 185 -16.62 2.40 32.03
C THR A 185 -17.51 3.48 31.40
N GLY A 186 -18.30 3.13 30.39
CA GLY A 186 -19.03 4.06 29.53
C GLY A 186 -18.15 4.83 28.54
N VAL A 187 -16.88 4.46 28.39
CA VAL A 187 -15.93 5.11 27.49
C VAL A 187 -15.93 4.40 26.14
N ASP A 188 -16.16 5.15 25.06
CA ASP A 188 -15.98 4.66 23.68
C ASP A 188 -14.48 4.69 23.33
N LEU A 189 -13.86 3.51 23.28
CA LEU A 189 -12.43 3.36 23.08
C LEU A 189 -12.01 3.67 21.64
N VAL A 190 -12.91 3.45 20.67
CA VAL A 190 -12.66 3.77 19.26
C VAL A 190 -12.63 5.28 19.07
N GLN A 191 -13.60 6.00 19.64
CA GLN A 191 -13.65 7.46 19.62
C GLN A 191 -12.43 8.06 20.32
N VAL A 192 -12.05 7.54 21.49
CA VAL A 192 -10.84 7.97 22.21
C VAL A 192 -9.58 7.74 21.38
N GLN A 193 -9.45 6.58 20.73
CA GLN A 193 -8.31 6.29 19.86
C GLN A 193 -8.22 7.28 18.69
N LEU A 194 -9.35 7.55 18.02
CA LEU A 194 -9.42 8.52 16.92
C LEU A 194 -9.07 9.93 17.40
N ALA A 195 -9.56 10.35 18.56
CA ALA A 195 -9.30 11.67 19.11
C ALA A 195 -7.83 11.86 19.53
N ILE A 196 -7.23 10.85 20.15
CA ILE A 196 -5.79 10.86 20.48
C ILE A 196 -4.94 10.87 19.20
N ALA A 197 -5.35 10.13 18.16
CA ALA A 197 -4.70 10.16 16.86
C ALA A 197 -4.77 11.56 16.23
N ALA A 198 -5.91 12.25 16.38
CA ALA A 198 -6.14 13.64 15.98
C ALA A 198 -5.44 14.69 16.90
N GLY A 199 -4.73 14.26 17.94
CA GLY A 199 -3.91 15.11 18.79
C GLY A 199 -4.62 15.67 20.03
N GLN A 200 -5.80 15.16 20.41
CA GLN A 200 -6.41 15.51 21.68
C GLN A 200 -5.67 14.85 22.86
N ASP A 201 -5.57 15.59 23.97
CA ASP A 201 -5.04 15.11 25.24
C ASP A 201 -6.15 14.50 26.13
N LEU A 202 -5.75 13.75 27.16
CA LEU A 202 -6.69 13.11 28.10
C LEU A 202 -7.56 14.11 28.85
N GLY A 203 -7.06 15.33 29.10
CA GLY A 203 -7.82 16.38 29.79
C GLY A 203 -9.02 16.84 28.97
N ARG A 204 -8.82 17.13 27.68
CA ARG A 204 -9.88 17.50 26.73
C ARG A 204 -10.90 16.40 26.51
N LEU A 205 -10.47 15.15 26.62
CA LEU A 205 -11.35 13.98 26.52
C LEU A 205 -12.14 13.69 27.80
N GLY A 206 -11.93 14.45 28.88
CA GLY A 206 -12.56 14.17 30.18
C GLY A 206 -12.02 12.89 30.84
N LEU A 207 -10.83 12.44 30.42
CA LEU A 207 -10.16 11.20 30.86
C LEU A 207 -8.87 11.49 31.63
N ALA A 208 -8.75 12.66 32.26
CA ALA A 208 -7.64 12.95 33.18
C ALA A 208 -7.58 11.94 34.35
N GLN A 209 -8.73 11.37 34.72
CA GLN A 209 -8.85 10.25 35.64
C GLN A 209 -9.71 9.16 35.00
N ALA A 210 -9.33 7.89 35.19
CA ALA A 210 -10.14 6.77 34.72
C ALA A 210 -11.47 6.70 35.50
N PRO A 211 -12.61 6.53 34.81
CA PRO A 211 -13.90 6.33 35.48
C PRO A 211 -13.90 5.00 36.24
N ALA A 212 -14.57 4.96 37.39
CA ALA A 212 -14.74 3.73 38.15
C ALA A 212 -15.65 2.76 37.37
N PRO A 213 -15.31 1.45 37.32
CA PRO A 213 -16.13 0.46 36.65
C PRO A 213 -17.48 0.31 37.36
N ARG A 214 -18.55 0.23 36.57
CA ARG A 214 -19.93 0.05 37.03
C ARG A 214 -20.42 -1.35 36.65
N GLY A 215 -20.87 -2.12 37.64
CA GLY A 215 -21.37 -3.48 37.43
C GLY A 215 -20.29 -4.44 36.94
N ILE A 216 -20.70 -5.46 36.19
CA ILE A 216 -19.83 -6.46 35.58
C ILE A 216 -20.31 -6.78 34.16
N ALA A 217 -19.38 -6.89 33.22
CA ALA A 217 -19.64 -7.25 31.84
C ALA A 217 -18.97 -8.58 31.49
N VAL A 218 -19.67 -9.38 30.69
CA VAL A 218 -19.19 -10.65 30.14
C VAL A 218 -19.33 -10.60 28.62
N GLN A 219 -18.24 -10.86 27.89
CA GLN A 219 -18.26 -11.06 26.44
C GLN A 219 -18.12 -12.56 26.13
N LEU A 220 -18.87 -13.00 25.12
CA LEU A 220 -18.78 -14.33 24.52
C LEU A 220 -18.40 -14.19 23.04
N ARG A 221 -17.37 -14.90 22.60
CA ARG A 221 -16.97 -14.97 21.18
C ARG A 221 -17.68 -16.08 20.45
N ILE A 222 -18.66 -15.72 19.61
CA ILE A 222 -19.41 -16.65 18.79
C ILE A 222 -18.67 -16.83 17.47
N ASN A 223 -18.12 -18.02 17.27
CA ASN A 223 -17.30 -18.36 16.12
C ASN A 223 -18.07 -19.30 15.18
N ALA A 224 -17.90 -19.11 13.87
CA ALA A 224 -18.27 -20.06 12.82
C ALA A 224 -17.25 -21.21 12.80
N GLU A 225 -17.50 -22.25 13.59
CA GLU A 225 -16.63 -23.40 13.76
C GLU A 225 -17.45 -24.67 14.01
N HIS A 226 -16.93 -25.81 13.57
CA HIS A 226 -17.48 -27.14 13.83
C HIS A 226 -16.39 -28.13 14.24
N LEU A 227 -16.79 -29.26 14.82
CA LEU A 227 -15.90 -30.38 15.10
C LEU A 227 -15.94 -31.34 13.90
N ASP A 228 -14.77 -31.68 13.36
CA ASP A 228 -14.65 -32.74 12.37
C ASP A 228 -14.80 -34.14 12.99
N ALA A 229 -14.81 -35.18 12.15
CA ALA A 229 -15.00 -36.57 12.57
C ALA A 229 -13.92 -37.07 13.55
N GLN A 230 -12.80 -36.38 13.66
CA GLN A 230 -11.68 -36.65 14.55
C GLN A 230 -11.72 -35.79 15.82
N GLY A 231 -12.82 -35.05 16.03
CA GLY A 231 -13.01 -34.14 17.15
C GLY A 231 -12.09 -32.91 17.10
N GLN A 232 -11.51 -32.60 15.94
CA GLN A 232 -10.72 -31.39 15.74
C GLN A 232 -11.60 -30.26 15.24
N LEU A 233 -11.29 -29.06 15.70
CA LEU A 233 -12.08 -27.89 15.40
C LEU A 233 -11.67 -27.30 14.04
N ARG A 234 -12.64 -27.04 13.19
CA ARG A 234 -12.46 -26.48 11.84
C ARG A 234 -13.31 -25.23 11.67
N PRO A 235 -12.81 -24.20 10.96
CA PRO A 235 -13.66 -23.08 10.53
C PRO A 235 -14.87 -23.62 9.76
N ALA A 236 -16.06 -23.17 10.13
CA ALA A 236 -17.28 -23.48 9.38
C ALA A 236 -17.41 -22.51 8.21
N SER A 237 -17.96 -23.00 7.11
CA SER A 237 -18.29 -22.21 5.92
C SER A 237 -19.72 -22.49 5.52
N GLY A 238 -20.44 -21.48 5.06
CA GLY A 238 -21.83 -21.63 4.66
C GLY A 238 -22.56 -20.30 4.57
N ARG A 239 -23.78 -20.35 4.07
CA ARG A 239 -24.68 -19.19 4.04
C ARG A 239 -25.45 -19.13 5.34
N ILE A 240 -25.49 -17.96 5.97
CA ILE A 240 -26.29 -17.71 7.16
C ILE A 240 -27.74 -17.53 6.71
N ASP A 241 -28.61 -18.47 7.05
CA ASP A 241 -30.02 -18.43 6.65
C ASP A 241 -30.85 -17.52 7.58
N ALA A 242 -30.52 -17.53 8.87
CA ALA A 242 -31.09 -16.62 9.87
C ALA A 242 -29.99 -16.09 10.79
N TYR A 243 -30.04 -14.79 11.10
CA TYR A 243 -29.15 -14.12 12.04
C TYR A 243 -29.96 -13.12 12.84
N GLU A 244 -30.41 -13.52 14.03
CA GLU A 244 -31.24 -12.71 14.93
C GLU A 244 -30.47 -12.55 16.25
N PRO A 245 -29.70 -11.46 16.41
CA PRO A 245 -28.97 -11.20 17.64
C PRO A 245 -29.93 -10.91 18.80
N PRO A 246 -29.61 -11.33 20.04
CA PRO A 246 -30.39 -10.99 21.22
C PRO A 246 -30.34 -9.49 21.45
N SER A 247 -31.39 -8.95 22.06
CA SER A 247 -31.53 -7.52 22.35
C SER A 247 -32.13 -7.31 23.74
N GLY A 248 -32.14 -6.06 24.20
CA GLY A 248 -32.70 -5.67 25.49
C GLY A 248 -31.68 -4.97 26.40
N PRO A 249 -32.13 -4.48 27.57
CA PRO A 249 -31.27 -3.75 28.48
C PRO A 249 -30.06 -4.58 28.92
N GLY A 250 -28.87 -4.00 28.80
CA GLY A 250 -27.62 -4.65 29.19
C GLY A 250 -27.12 -5.70 28.19
N VAL A 251 -27.74 -5.87 27.01
CA VAL A 251 -27.28 -6.76 25.95
C VAL A 251 -26.77 -5.94 24.77
N ARG A 252 -25.52 -6.19 24.35
CA ARG A 252 -24.88 -5.59 23.18
C ARG A 252 -24.33 -6.69 22.29
N VAL A 253 -24.48 -6.57 20.97
CA VAL A 253 -23.90 -7.50 20.00
C VAL A 253 -23.10 -6.72 18.97
N ASP A 254 -21.82 -7.05 18.87
CA ASP A 254 -20.92 -6.52 17.85
C ASP A 254 -20.53 -7.67 16.91
N GLY A 255 -20.94 -7.61 15.65
CA GLY A 255 -20.62 -8.65 14.67
C GLY A 255 -20.91 -8.20 13.24
N ALA A 256 -20.35 -8.91 12.26
CA ALA A 256 -20.56 -8.64 10.84
C ALA A 256 -21.62 -9.56 10.21
N GLY A 257 -22.12 -10.55 10.96
CA GLY A 257 -23.12 -11.50 10.48
C GLY A 257 -24.45 -10.83 10.14
N HIS A 258 -25.06 -11.27 9.04
CA HIS A 258 -26.44 -10.95 8.68
C HIS A 258 -27.03 -12.09 7.85
N ALA A 259 -28.36 -12.20 7.82
CA ALA A 259 -29.03 -13.19 6.97
C ALA A 259 -28.62 -13.00 5.49
N GLY A 260 -28.37 -14.11 4.80
CA GLY A 260 -27.87 -14.15 3.42
C GLY A 260 -26.35 -14.04 3.28
N MET A 261 -25.60 -13.68 4.34
CA MET A 261 -24.14 -13.62 4.30
C MET A 261 -23.54 -15.01 4.10
N THR A 262 -22.57 -15.14 3.18
CA THR A 262 -21.76 -16.36 3.06
C THR A 262 -20.46 -16.21 3.83
N VAL A 263 -20.26 -17.03 4.85
CA VAL A 263 -19.05 -17.02 5.68
C VAL A 263 -17.90 -17.67 4.92
N ASN A 264 -16.84 -16.90 4.71
CA ASN A 264 -15.65 -17.33 3.99
C ASN A 264 -14.62 -17.91 4.97
N PRO A 265 -14.24 -19.20 4.84
CA PRO A 265 -13.33 -19.87 5.77
C PRO A 265 -11.87 -19.40 5.65
N ARG A 266 -11.54 -18.50 4.71
CA ARG A 266 -10.22 -17.89 4.58
C ARG A 266 -9.96 -16.78 5.61
N PHE A 267 -11.00 -16.26 6.26
CA PHE A 267 -10.90 -15.23 7.30
C PHE A 267 -11.10 -15.84 8.69
N ASP A 268 -10.87 -15.03 9.73
CA ASP A 268 -11.07 -15.45 11.11
C ASP A 268 -12.52 -15.91 11.35
N SER A 269 -12.68 -16.91 12.21
CA SER A 269 -13.98 -17.54 12.46
C SER A 269 -14.93 -16.70 13.31
N LEU A 270 -14.48 -15.59 13.93
CA LEU A 270 -15.33 -14.76 14.77
C LEU A 270 -16.51 -14.16 13.98
N LEU A 271 -17.71 -14.59 14.32
CA LEU A 271 -18.95 -14.16 13.65
C LEU A 271 -19.62 -13.01 14.42
N ALA A 272 -19.67 -13.13 15.74
CA ALA A 272 -20.28 -12.16 16.63
C ALA A 272 -19.63 -12.15 18.01
N LYS A 273 -19.69 -11.00 18.67
CA LYS A 273 -19.35 -10.83 20.08
C LYS A 273 -20.66 -10.52 20.80
N LEU A 274 -21.08 -11.40 21.71
CA LEU A 274 -22.24 -11.15 22.56
C LEU A 274 -21.74 -10.62 23.90
N ILE A 275 -22.09 -9.39 24.23
CA ILE A 275 -21.70 -8.72 25.46
C ILE A 275 -22.92 -8.50 26.33
N VAL A 276 -22.82 -8.90 27.59
CA VAL A 276 -23.86 -8.70 28.59
C VAL A 276 -23.30 -7.92 29.78
N HIS A 277 -24.04 -6.94 30.24
CA HIS A 277 -23.71 -6.09 31.38
C HIS A 277 -24.75 -6.22 32.48
N GLU A 278 -24.29 -6.66 33.66
CA GLU A 278 -25.08 -6.75 34.87
C GLU A 278 -24.70 -5.59 35.81
N PRO A 279 -25.62 -4.62 36.03
CA PRO A 279 -25.29 -3.39 36.74
C PRO A 279 -25.03 -3.59 38.24
N GLY A 280 -25.50 -4.70 38.83
CA GLY A 280 -25.31 -5.03 40.25
C GLY A 280 -23.93 -5.61 40.60
N GLY A 281 -23.06 -5.86 39.62
CA GLY A 281 -21.72 -6.41 39.83
C GLY A 281 -21.71 -7.89 40.25
N ASN A 282 -22.82 -8.61 40.06
CA ASN A 282 -22.94 -10.01 40.41
C ASN A 282 -22.57 -10.92 39.23
N TYR A 283 -21.38 -11.51 39.32
CA TYR A 283 -20.83 -12.38 38.28
C TYR A 283 -21.76 -13.55 37.89
N ALA A 284 -22.35 -14.25 38.86
CA ALA A 284 -23.25 -15.37 38.58
C ALA A 284 -24.51 -14.92 37.83
N ARG A 285 -25.06 -13.74 38.16
CA ARG A 285 -26.19 -13.14 37.43
C ARG A 285 -25.79 -12.72 36.02
N ALA A 286 -24.59 -12.18 35.82
CA ALA A 286 -24.07 -11.82 34.50
C ALA A 286 -23.94 -13.06 33.61
N LEU A 287 -23.41 -14.18 34.12
CA LEU A 287 -23.36 -15.45 33.38
C LEU A 287 -24.75 -16.00 33.05
N ALA A 288 -25.71 -15.88 33.98
CA ALA A 288 -27.09 -16.30 33.74
C ALA A 288 -27.82 -15.42 32.71
N GLN A 289 -27.49 -14.13 32.63
CA GLN A 289 -27.97 -13.24 31.56
C GLN A 289 -27.30 -13.56 30.23
N ALA A 290 -25.98 -13.78 30.22
CA ALA A 290 -25.22 -14.19 29.04
C ALA A 290 -25.74 -15.51 28.45
N TYR A 291 -26.05 -16.49 29.29
CA TYR A 291 -26.66 -17.75 28.86
C TYR A 291 -28.03 -17.55 28.21
N ARG A 292 -28.89 -16.70 28.78
CA ARG A 292 -30.21 -16.39 28.22
C ARG A 292 -30.10 -15.69 26.86
N ALA A 293 -29.28 -14.64 26.78
CA ALA A 293 -29.01 -13.94 25.53
C ALA A 293 -28.44 -14.88 24.46
N LEU A 294 -27.56 -15.81 24.84
CA LEU A 294 -27.01 -16.81 23.92
C LEU A 294 -28.06 -17.85 23.46
N CYS A 295 -29.08 -18.14 24.29
CA CYS A 295 -30.21 -18.98 23.87
C CYS A 295 -31.13 -18.26 22.88
N GLU A 296 -31.31 -16.95 23.07
CA GLU A 296 -32.09 -16.07 22.19
C GLU A 296 -31.37 -15.78 20.86
N PHE A 297 -30.03 -15.87 20.83
CA PHE A 297 -29.26 -15.68 19.60
C PHE A 297 -29.53 -16.82 18.61
N ARG A 298 -30.35 -16.53 17.59
CA ARG A 298 -30.65 -17.46 16.50
C ARG A 298 -29.68 -17.24 15.35
N ILE A 299 -28.88 -18.28 15.08
CA ILE A 299 -27.98 -18.37 13.93
C ILE A 299 -28.27 -19.71 13.25
N GLU A 300 -28.70 -19.67 11.99
CA GLU A 300 -29.05 -20.85 11.18
C GLU A 300 -28.29 -20.85 9.85
N GLY A 301 -28.15 -22.02 9.22
CA GLY A 301 -27.43 -22.21 7.96
C GLY A 301 -25.91 -22.41 8.10
N ILE A 302 -25.34 -22.19 9.29
CA ILE A 302 -23.93 -22.43 9.59
C ILE A 302 -23.71 -22.96 11.01
N ASP A 303 -22.72 -23.84 11.16
CA ASP A 303 -22.28 -24.33 12.46
C ASP A 303 -21.52 -23.25 13.25
N THR A 304 -21.78 -23.20 14.56
CA THR A 304 -21.13 -22.27 15.49
C THR A 304 -20.75 -22.94 16.81
N ASN A 305 -19.86 -22.32 17.56
CA ASN A 305 -19.49 -22.75 18.92
C ASN A 305 -20.54 -22.44 20.00
N ARG A 306 -21.74 -22.01 19.63
CA ARG A 306 -22.78 -21.56 20.58
C ARG A 306 -23.09 -22.60 21.66
N ARG A 307 -23.16 -23.89 21.29
CA ARG A 307 -23.41 -24.97 22.26
C ARG A 307 -22.27 -25.13 23.27
N LEU A 308 -21.03 -25.03 22.82
CA LEU A 308 -19.86 -25.07 23.72
C LEU A 308 -19.93 -23.94 24.75
N LEU A 309 -20.27 -22.73 24.31
CA LEU A 309 -20.42 -21.58 25.20
C LEU A 309 -21.57 -21.76 26.19
N GLN A 310 -22.72 -22.30 25.74
CA GLN A 310 -23.85 -22.62 26.62
C GLN A 310 -23.44 -23.62 27.71
N ASP A 311 -22.80 -24.72 27.32
CA ASP A 311 -22.34 -25.75 28.24
C ASP A 311 -21.32 -25.17 29.25
N LEU A 312 -20.40 -24.33 28.77
CA LEU A 312 -19.38 -23.70 29.60
C LEU A 312 -19.98 -22.81 30.70
N LEU A 313 -20.98 -21.99 30.36
CA LEU A 313 -21.65 -21.07 31.31
C LEU A 313 -22.49 -21.81 32.37
N LEU A 314 -22.86 -23.06 32.11
CA LEU A 314 -23.60 -23.89 33.07
C LEU A 314 -22.69 -24.61 34.08
N ARG A 315 -21.37 -24.66 33.85
CA ARG A 315 -20.44 -25.36 34.74
C ARG A 315 -20.27 -24.62 36.07
N ASP A 316 -20.31 -25.38 37.16
CA ASP A 316 -20.14 -24.86 38.51
C ASP A 316 -18.78 -24.17 38.70
N ASP A 317 -17.71 -24.71 38.14
CA ASP A 317 -16.38 -24.11 38.24
C ASP A 317 -16.35 -22.73 37.58
N VAL A 318 -16.97 -22.60 36.40
CA VAL A 318 -17.07 -21.31 35.68
C VAL A 318 -17.93 -20.33 36.48
N ARG A 319 -19.07 -20.78 37.03
CA ARG A 319 -19.95 -19.94 37.87
C ARG A 319 -19.30 -19.44 39.14
N ARG A 320 -18.36 -20.21 39.69
CA ARG A 320 -17.53 -19.85 40.86
C ARG A 320 -16.24 -19.13 40.47
N ASN A 321 -16.02 -18.86 39.19
CA ASN A 321 -14.79 -18.33 38.61
C ASN A 321 -13.53 -19.16 38.96
N ALA A 322 -13.66 -20.46 39.20
CA ALA A 322 -12.56 -21.40 39.45
C ALA A 322 -11.93 -21.87 38.12
N VAL A 323 -11.35 -20.91 37.39
CA VAL A 323 -10.85 -21.10 36.02
C VAL A 323 -9.39 -20.66 35.90
N HIS A 324 -8.69 -21.20 34.91
CA HIS A 324 -7.34 -20.80 34.53
C HIS A 324 -7.14 -21.07 33.03
N THR A 325 -6.06 -20.55 32.46
CA THR A 325 -5.73 -20.62 31.01
C THR A 325 -5.66 -22.03 30.42
N GLN A 326 -5.52 -23.08 31.24
CA GLN A 326 -5.44 -24.48 30.81
C GLN A 326 -6.74 -25.26 31.10
N TYR A 327 -7.78 -24.60 31.62
CA TYR A 327 -9.03 -25.24 32.07
C TYR A 327 -9.73 -26.03 30.97
N LEU A 328 -9.77 -25.49 29.74
CA LEU A 328 -10.40 -26.18 28.60
C LEU A 328 -9.50 -27.22 27.93
N ASP A 329 -8.18 -27.10 28.07
CA ASP A 329 -7.20 -27.97 27.42
C ASP A 329 -6.88 -29.23 28.25
N ALA A 330 -7.10 -29.21 29.58
CA ALA A 330 -6.76 -30.30 30.52
C ALA A 330 -7.71 -31.53 30.53
N GLY A 331 -8.42 -31.82 29.44
CA GLY A 331 -9.04 -33.14 29.21
C GLY A 331 -10.40 -33.44 29.88
N ALA A 332 -10.92 -32.62 30.79
CA ALA A 332 -12.24 -32.86 31.40
C ALA A 332 -13.41 -32.08 30.73
N ALA A 333 -13.13 -31.17 29.80
CA ALA A 333 -14.13 -30.29 29.17
C ALA A 333 -14.35 -30.54 27.67
N GLY A 334 -13.36 -31.13 26.98
CA GLY A 334 -13.36 -31.28 25.53
C GLY A 334 -13.97 -32.57 24.98
N ALA A 335 -14.40 -33.51 25.83
CA ALA A 335 -14.80 -34.85 25.42
C ALA A 335 -16.23 -35.22 25.86
N ARG A 336 -17.24 -34.57 25.27
CA ARG A 336 -18.58 -35.15 25.03
C ARG A 336 -19.13 -34.68 23.68
N GLY A 337 -18.38 -34.98 22.62
CA GLY A 337 -18.87 -34.97 21.24
C GLY A 337 -18.88 -36.38 20.68
N ALA A 338 -19.92 -37.17 20.97
CA ALA A 338 -20.32 -38.38 20.23
C ALA A 338 -21.77 -38.75 20.66
N GLY A 339 -22.76 -38.95 19.79
CA GLY A 339 -22.68 -39.17 18.36
C GLY A 339 -23.98 -38.89 17.59
N ALA A 340 -23.87 -39.15 16.29
CA ALA A 340 -24.88 -38.98 15.27
C ALA A 340 -26.16 -39.80 15.51
N GLY A 341 -27.28 -39.27 15.01
CA GLY A 341 -28.41 -40.08 14.55
C GLY A 341 -29.30 -40.71 15.62
N ARG A 342 -30.10 -39.89 16.32
CA ARG A 342 -31.45 -40.29 16.74
C ARG A 342 -32.26 -39.03 17.06
N ARG A 343 -33.33 -38.79 16.30
CA ARG A 343 -34.47 -37.97 16.73
C ARG A 343 -35.07 -38.65 17.97
N ALA A 344 -34.55 -38.34 19.15
CA ALA A 344 -35.11 -38.78 20.42
C ALA A 344 -35.77 -37.58 21.08
N ARG A 345 -37.11 -37.60 21.09
CA ARG A 345 -37.97 -36.79 21.95
C ARG A 345 -37.43 -36.84 23.38
N ALA A 346 -37.02 -35.70 23.93
CA ALA A 346 -36.83 -35.56 25.37
C ALA A 346 -38.17 -35.12 25.98
N SER A 347 -38.82 -36.11 26.58
CA SER A 347 -39.91 -36.01 27.54
C SER A 347 -39.65 -34.95 28.60
N GLY A 348 -40.57 -33.99 28.72
CA GLY A 348 -40.71 -33.20 29.94
C GLY A 348 -41.18 -34.12 31.06
N ALA A 349 -40.39 -34.19 32.14
CA ALA A 349 -40.82 -34.77 33.39
C ALA A 349 -41.98 -33.90 33.93
N ALA A 350 -43.15 -34.54 34.04
CA ALA A 350 -44.36 -33.94 34.56
C ALA A 350 -44.26 -33.77 36.08
N CYS A 351 -44.59 -32.57 36.55
CA CYS A 351 -45.07 -32.38 37.91
C CYS A 351 -46.62 -32.30 37.83
N GLY A 352 -47.25 -33.35 38.36
CA GLY A 352 -48.67 -33.55 38.73
C GLY A 352 -49.81 -32.72 38.10
N GLY A 353 -50.81 -33.42 37.56
CA GLY A 353 -52.18 -32.88 37.45
C GLY A 353 -53.07 -33.52 36.39
N ARG A 354 -53.89 -34.51 36.81
CA ARG A 354 -55.22 -34.97 36.33
C ARG A 354 -55.58 -34.95 34.83
N GLY A 355 -56.24 -36.05 34.41
CA GLY A 355 -56.57 -36.39 33.03
C GLY A 355 -57.26 -35.32 32.19
N GLN A 356 -56.90 -35.30 30.90
CA GLN A 356 -57.62 -34.58 29.87
C GLN A 356 -57.90 -35.52 28.68
N GLN A 357 -59.17 -35.56 28.31
CA GLN A 357 -59.71 -36.19 27.11
C GLN A 357 -58.95 -35.72 25.86
N ARG A 358 -58.64 -36.64 24.93
CA ARG A 358 -58.22 -36.29 23.57
C ARG A 358 -59.42 -35.70 22.82
N ALA A 359 -59.58 -34.39 22.86
CA ALA A 359 -60.44 -33.66 21.94
C ALA A 359 -59.66 -33.33 20.66
N SER A 360 -60.21 -33.68 19.50
CA SER A 360 -59.67 -33.27 18.20
C SER A 360 -60.10 -31.82 17.92
N ASN A 361 -59.21 -30.85 18.13
CA ASN A 361 -59.47 -29.47 17.75
C ASN A 361 -59.13 -29.28 16.26
N ARG A 362 -60.13 -29.05 15.41
CA ARG A 362 -59.93 -28.57 14.04
C ARG A 362 -59.60 -27.07 14.07
N LEU A 363 -58.57 -26.67 13.35
CA LEU A 363 -58.27 -25.27 13.07
C LEU A 363 -58.89 -24.91 11.72
N GLU A 364 -59.84 -23.98 11.72
CA GLU A 364 -60.46 -23.48 10.49
C GLU A 364 -59.65 -22.30 9.94
N ALA A 365 -59.58 -22.18 8.62
CA ALA A 365 -58.94 -21.04 7.98
C ALA A 365 -59.75 -19.77 8.30
N PRO A 366 -59.10 -18.66 8.73
CA PRO A 366 -59.80 -17.44 9.10
C PRO A 366 -60.44 -16.69 7.91
N GLY A 367 -60.21 -17.12 6.66
CA GLY A 367 -60.76 -16.54 5.44
C GLY A 367 -60.21 -17.22 4.18
N ALA A 368 -60.61 -16.73 3.01
CA ALA A 368 -60.05 -17.17 1.74
C ALA A 368 -58.60 -16.69 1.62
N GLY A 369 -57.71 -17.59 1.18
CA GLY A 369 -56.28 -17.31 1.12
C GLY A 369 -55.50 -18.52 0.60
N GLU A 370 -54.25 -18.29 0.23
CA GLU A 370 -53.36 -19.34 -0.28
C GLU A 370 -52.44 -19.86 0.83
N VAL A 371 -52.27 -21.18 0.90
CA VAL A 371 -51.27 -21.80 1.79
C VAL A 371 -49.89 -21.58 1.21
N LEU A 372 -49.17 -20.59 1.74
CA LEU A 372 -47.80 -20.30 1.33
C LEU A 372 -46.83 -21.37 1.85
N ARG A 373 -47.06 -21.87 3.07
CA ARG A 373 -46.17 -22.87 3.69
C ARG A 373 -46.83 -23.63 4.82
N VAL A 374 -46.73 -24.96 4.81
CA VAL A 374 -47.11 -25.81 5.95
C VAL A 374 -45.89 -25.97 6.86
N LEU A 375 -46.01 -25.58 8.13
CA LEU A 375 -44.93 -25.55 9.11
C LEU A 375 -44.95 -26.74 10.09
N ALA A 376 -46.04 -27.51 10.12
CA ALA A 376 -46.19 -28.69 10.96
C ALA A 376 -46.57 -29.92 10.13
N ALA A 377 -45.94 -31.07 10.43
CA ALA A 377 -46.24 -32.34 9.78
C ALA A 377 -47.20 -33.21 10.63
N PRO A 378 -47.96 -34.13 10.00
CA PRO A 378 -48.78 -35.08 10.74
C PRO A 378 -47.95 -35.88 11.77
N GLY A 379 -48.34 -35.80 13.05
CA GLY A 379 -47.65 -36.48 14.16
C GLY A 379 -46.72 -35.60 15.00
N ASP A 380 -46.53 -34.34 14.61
CA ASP A 380 -45.77 -33.36 15.40
C ASP A 380 -46.50 -32.98 16.69
N VAL A 381 -45.74 -32.78 17.76
CA VAL A 381 -46.25 -32.29 19.05
C VAL A 381 -46.09 -30.78 19.08
N LEU A 382 -47.19 -30.06 18.90
CA LEU A 382 -47.22 -28.61 18.87
C LEU A 382 -47.61 -28.04 20.25
N ARG A 383 -46.95 -26.95 20.65
CA ARG A 383 -47.34 -26.19 21.84
C ARG A 383 -48.44 -25.19 21.45
N ALA A 384 -49.29 -24.78 22.39
CA ALA A 384 -50.26 -23.72 22.16
C ALA A 384 -49.54 -22.45 21.65
N GLY A 385 -50.03 -21.87 20.55
CA GLY A 385 -49.39 -20.73 19.86
C GLY A 385 -48.30 -21.08 18.85
N ALA A 386 -47.95 -22.37 18.66
CA ALA A 386 -47.02 -22.76 17.61
C ALA A 386 -47.62 -22.57 16.21
N PRO A 387 -46.91 -21.94 15.25
CA PRO A 387 -47.42 -21.72 13.91
C PRO A 387 -47.53 -23.04 13.14
N VAL A 388 -48.70 -23.32 12.59
CA VAL A 388 -49.01 -24.60 11.89
C VAL A 388 -48.93 -24.44 10.38
N ILE A 389 -49.47 -23.33 9.86
CA ILE A 389 -49.53 -22.99 8.43
C ILE A 389 -49.32 -21.47 8.31
N VAL A 390 -48.59 -21.05 7.28
CA VAL A 390 -48.52 -19.66 6.83
C VAL A 390 -49.48 -19.49 5.66
N LEU A 391 -50.42 -18.57 5.80
CA LEU A 391 -51.43 -18.24 4.80
C LEU A 391 -51.15 -16.83 4.27
N SER A 392 -51.31 -16.63 2.97
CA SER A 392 -51.58 -15.31 2.41
C SER A 392 -53.08 -15.07 2.49
N MET A 393 -53.51 -14.01 3.15
CA MET A 393 -54.92 -13.64 3.23
C MET A 393 -55.20 -12.56 2.19
N ASP A 394 -56.27 -12.70 1.42
CA ASP A 394 -56.70 -11.64 0.51
C ASP A 394 -57.35 -10.53 1.32
N GLU A 395 -56.61 -9.45 1.59
CA GLU A 395 -57.21 -8.21 2.09
C GLU A 395 -57.97 -7.55 0.94
N GLY A 396 -59.27 -7.34 1.16
CA GLY A 396 -60.23 -6.86 0.16
C GLY A 396 -59.67 -5.81 -0.79
N SER A 397 -59.37 -6.25 -2.01
CA SER A 397 -59.25 -5.41 -3.20
C SER A 397 -59.59 -6.26 -4.41
N GLN A 398 -60.22 -5.63 -5.38
CA GLN A 398 -60.88 -6.24 -6.53
C GLN A 398 -59.97 -7.25 -7.24
N HIS A 399 -60.49 -8.46 -7.45
CA HIS A 399 -59.86 -9.49 -8.29
C HIS A 399 -59.77 -9.03 -9.75
N GLY A 400 -58.77 -8.21 -10.04
CA GLY A 400 -58.01 -8.32 -11.27
C GLY A 400 -56.86 -9.29 -11.00
N THR A 401 -56.81 -10.39 -11.75
CA THR A 401 -55.68 -11.32 -11.80
C THR A 401 -54.37 -10.56 -12.00
N HIS A 402 -53.66 -10.22 -10.93
CA HIS A 402 -52.24 -9.90 -11.04
C HIS A 402 -51.49 -11.22 -11.25
N ALA A 403 -51.55 -11.71 -12.49
CA ALA A 403 -50.41 -12.41 -13.04
C ALA A 403 -49.17 -11.59 -12.71
N SER A 404 -48.11 -12.24 -12.23
CA SER A 404 -46.76 -11.65 -12.23
C SER A 404 -46.51 -11.17 -13.66
N ALA A 405 -46.76 -9.89 -13.92
CA ALA A 405 -46.48 -9.30 -15.20
C ALA A 405 -44.97 -9.43 -15.37
N ALA A 406 -44.54 -10.18 -16.39
CA ALA A 406 -43.13 -10.26 -16.74
C ALA A 406 -42.59 -8.83 -16.85
N VAL A 407 -41.66 -8.47 -15.98
CA VAL A 407 -41.01 -7.15 -16.04
C VAL A 407 -40.25 -7.10 -17.35
N ASP A 408 -40.66 -6.21 -18.26
CA ASP A 408 -39.95 -5.97 -19.51
C ASP A 408 -38.56 -5.39 -19.17
N PRO A 409 -37.45 -6.13 -19.40
CA PRO A 409 -36.11 -5.63 -19.11
C PRO A 409 -35.73 -4.41 -19.96
N ALA A 410 -36.45 -4.15 -21.06
CA ALA A 410 -36.24 -2.98 -21.91
C ALA A 410 -36.96 -1.72 -21.38
N HIS A 411 -37.84 -1.85 -20.39
CA HIS A 411 -38.56 -0.70 -19.85
C HIS A 411 -37.63 0.22 -19.04
N ILE A 412 -37.38 1.42 -19.56
CA ILE A 412 -36.62 2.48 -18.88
C ILE A 412 -37.55 3.29 -17.98
N ARG A 413 -37.35 3.15 -16.66
CA ARG A 413 -38.03 3.94 -15.62
C ARG A 413 -37.76 5.44 -15.76
N ALA A 414 -38.65 6.27 -15.24
CA ALA A 414 -38.52 7.73 -15.30
C ALA A 414 -37.22 8.24 -14.64
N ASP A 415 -36.89 7.75 -13.44
CA ASP A 415 -35.67 8.11 -12.71
C ASP A 415 -34.39 7.74 -13.49
N LEU A 416 -34.37 6.56 -14.11
CA LEU A 416 -33.28 6.12 -14.97
C LEU A 416 -33.18 6.98 -16.24
N ARG A 417 -34.32 7.35 -16.83
CA ARG A 417 -34.35 8.23 -18.01
C ARG A 417 -33.74 9.60 -17.72
N ASP A 418 -34.04 10.18 -16.56
CA ASP A 418 -33.47 11.46 -16.14
C ASP A 418 -31.95 11.36 -15.95
N ALA A 419 -31.48 10.28 -15.32
CA ALA A 419 -30.05 10.02 -15.18
C ALA A 419 -29.35 9.86 -16.54
N LEU A 420 -29.92 9.08 -17.45
CA LEU A 420 -29.38 8.87 -18.80
C LEU A 420 -29.36 10.18 -19.61
N ALA A 421 -30.42 10.98 -19.54
CA ALA A 421 -30.48 12.28 -20.20
C ALA A 421 -29.41 13.24 -19.66
N ARG A 422 -29.19 13.24 -18.34
CA ARG A 422 -28.16 14.06 -17.69
C ARG A 422 -26.74 13.64 -18.10
N HIS A 423 -26.48 12.33 -18.17
CA HIS A 423 -25.20 11.80 -18.66
C HIS A 423 -24.97 12.09 -20.15
N ALA A 424 -26.02 12.07 -20.97
CA ALA A 424 -25.89 12.38 -22.40
C ALA A 424 -25.37 13.80 -22.65
N LEU A 425 -25.77 14.79 -21.82
CA LEU A 425 -25.31 16.18 -21.92
C LEU A 425 -23.79 16.34 -21.70
N THR A 426 -23.13 15.39 -21.05
CA THR A 426 -21.68 15.48 -20.80
C THR A 426 -20.85 14.99 -21.98
N GLN A 427 -21.46 14.29 -22.93
CA GLN A 427 -20.81 13.70 -24.10
C GLN A 427 -20.63 14.71 -25.23
N ASP A 428 -19.63 14.48 -26.08
CA ASP A 428 -19.32 15.34 -27.22
C ASP A 428 -20.49 15.45 -28.21
N ALA A 429 -21.25 14.36 -28.38
CA ALA A 429 -22.44 14.32 -29.24
C ALA A 429 -23.52 15.35 -28.84
N ALA A 430 -23.58 15.75 -27.56
CA ALA A 430 -24.51 16.76 -27.08
C ALA A 430 -23.96 18.20 -27.16
N ARG A 431 -22.73 18.38 -27.66
CA ARG A 431 -21.97 19.64 -27.63
C ARG A 431 -21.35 20.02 -28.99
N PRO A 432 -22.04 19.85 -30.13
CA PRO A 432 -21.43 19.97 -31.46
C PRO A 432 -20.73 21.32 -31.69
N GLN A 433 -21.32 22.43 -31.27
CA GLN A 433 -20.71 23.76 -31.44
C GLN A 433 -19.36 23.92 -30.72
N ALA A 434 -19.22 23.35 -29.53
CA ALA A 434 -17.97 23.42 -28.76
C ALA A 434 -16.91 22.51 -29.38
N VAL A 435 -17.32 21.31 -29.82
CA VAL A 435 -16.48 20.33 -30.50
C VAL A 435 -15.98 20.88 -31.84
N ASP A 436 -16.87 21.35 -32.71
CA ASP A 436 -16.54 21.90 -34.03
C ASP A 436 -15.57 23.09 -33.92
N LYS A 437 -15.80 24.00 -32.95
CA LYS A 437 -14.92 25.14 -32.71
C LYS A 437 -13.53 24.72 -32.24
N HIS A 438 -13.43 23.65 -31.47
CA HIS A 438 -12.16 23.12 -30.98
C HIS A 438 -11.41 22.38 -32.10
N HIS A 439 -12.10 21.52 -32.85
CA HIS A 439 -11.59 20.82 -34.04
C HIS A 439 -11.11 21.79 -35.12
N ALA A 440 -11.82 22.90 -35.35
CA ALA A 440 -11.42 23.93 -36.31
C ALA A 440 -10.07 24.60 -35.96
N ARG A 441 -9.60 24.48 -34.71
CA ARG A 441 -8.28 24.95 -34.27
C ARG A 441 -7.22 23.82 -34.28
N GLY A 442 -7.58 22.64 -34.78
CA GLY A 442 -6.74 21.46 -34.80
C GLY A 442 -6.59 20.75 -33.45
N GLY A 443 -7.41 21.10 -32.45
CA GLY A 443 -7.41 20.45 -31.14
C GLY A 443 -8.40 19.29 -31.07
N ARG A 444 -8.17 18.34 -30.16
CA ARG A 444 -9.05 17.20 -29.86
C ARG A 444 -9.70 17.37 -28.50
N THR A 445 -10.93 16.88 -28.35
CA THR A 445 -11.64 17.00 -27.08
C THR A 445 -10.97 16.15 -25.99
N ALA A 446 -11.23 16.50 -24.73
CA ALA A 446 -10.80 15.68 -23.59
C ALA A 446 -11.29 14.23 -23.71
N ARG A 447 -12.51 14.00 -24.25
CA ARG A 447 -13.08 12.66 -24.41
C ARG A 447 -12.46 11.89 -25.56
N GLU A 448 -12.13 12.52 -26.68
CA GLU A 448 -11.41 11.90 -27.79
C GLU A 448 -10.01 11.43 -27.36
N ASN A 449 -9.32 12.25 -26.57
CA ASN A 449 -8.01 11.90 -26.01
C ASN A 449 -8.11 10.73 -25.01
N ILE A 450 -9.11 10.73 -24.13
CA ILE A 450 -9.37 9.60 -23.22
C ILE A 450 -9.71 8.32 -24.01
N ALA A 451 -10.54 8.42 -25.04
CA ALA A 451 -10.98 7.27 -25.83
C ALA A 451 -9.82 6.61 -26.61
N GLN A 452 -8.82 7.38 -27.04
CA GLN A 452 -7.61 6.82 -27.66
C GLN A 452 -6.64 6.24 -26.61
N LEU A 453 -6.52 6.89 -25.45
CA LEU A 453 -5.61 6.47 -24.40
C LEU A 453 -6.06 5.14 -23.77
N CYS A 454 -7.32 5.09 -23.35
CA CYS A 454 -7.90 3.94 -22.67
C CYS A 454 -8.24 2.82 -23.66
N ASP A 455 -8.12 1.58 -23.22
CA ASP A 455 -8.62 0.45 -23.98
C ASP A 455 -10.16 0.52 -24.07
N ALA A 456 -10.73 -0.01 -25.15
CA ALA A 456 -12.16 0.08 -25.43
C ALA A 456 -13.00 -0.45 -24.25
N ASP A 457 -14.07 0.29 -23.91
CA ASP A 457 -15.02 -0.03 -22.83
C ASP A 457 -14.42 -0.16 -21.42
N SER A 458 -13.15 0.24 -21.21
CA SER A 458 -12.49 0.15 -19.91
C SER A 458 -12.72 1.35 -19.00
N PHE A 459 -12.99 2.54 -19.57
CA PHE A 459 -13.00 3.80 -18.83
C PHE A 459 -14.28 4.00 -18.02
N ILE A 460 -14.13 4.12 -16.71
CA ILE A 460 -15.20 4.43 -15.77
C ILE A 460 -15.02 5.86 -15.27
N GLU A 461 -15.95 6.73 -15.65
CA GLU A 461 -15.92 8.15 -15.31
C GLU A 461 -16.46 8.42 -13.89
N TYR A 462 -15.72 9.25 -13.13
CA TYR A 462 -16.08 9.70 -11.80
C TYR A 462 -16.52 11.17 -11.85
N GLY A 463 -17.66 11.48 -11.24
CA GLY A 463 -18.17 12.86 -11.16
C GLY A 463 -18.56 13.46 -12.50
N ALA A 464 -19.03 12.65 -13.44
CA ALA A 464 -19.46 13.10 -14.77
C ALA A 464 -20.52 14.21 -14.71
N LEU A 465 -21.46 14.09 -13.76
CA LEU A 465 -22.59 15.02 -13.59
C LEU A 465 -22.25 16.29 -12.80
N ALA A 466 -20.97 16.52 -12.47
CA ALA A 466 -20.54 17.75 -11.82
C ALA A 466 -20.78 18.97 -12.73
N ILE A 467 -21.12 20.10 -12.11
CA ILE A 467 -21.32 21.40 -12.75
C ILE A 467 -20.58 22.46 -11.94
N ALA A 468 -20.28 23.61 -12.56
CA ALA A 468 -19.56 24.69 -11.89
C ALA A 468 -20.31 25.24 -10.67
N ALA A 469 -19.55 25.71 -9.68
CA ALA A 469 -20.04 26.30 -8.43
C ALA A 469 -20.55 27.74 -8.65
N GLN A 470 -21.56 27.89 -9.51
CA GLN A 470 -22.07 29.19 -10.00
C GLN A 470 -23.61 29.27 -9.99
N ARG A 471 -24.29 28.44 -9.19
CA ARG A 471 -25.75 28.42 -9.05
C ARG A 471 -26.34 29.73 -8.56
N GLN A 472 -25.57 30.55 -7.84
CA GLN A 472 -26.03 31.88 -7.41
C GLN A 472 -26.20 32.87 -8.58
N ARG A 473 -25.58 32.62 -9.73
CA ARG A 473 -25.57 33.55 -10.88
C ARG A 473 -26.05 32.96 -12.20
N ARG A 474 -26.24 31.64 -12.27
CA ARG A 474 -26.68 30.91 -13.47
C ARG A 474 -27.73 29.88 -13.08
N SER A 475 -28.68 29.61 -13.97
CA SER A 475 -29.66 28.55 -13.74
C SER A 475 -28.97 27.19 -13.75
N VAL A 476 -29.55 26.21 -13.05
CA VAL A 476 -29.02 24.84 -13.05
C VAL A 476 -28.95 24.34 -14.49
N GLU A 477 -30.04 24.44 -15.28
CA GLU A 477 -30.10 24.00 -16.69
C GLU A 477 -28.98 24.58 -17.57
N ASP A 478 -28.61 25.85 -17.38
CA ASP A 478 -27.50 26.45 -18.12
C ASP A 478 -26.16 25.85 -17.68
N LEU A 479 -25.92 25.69 -16.38
CA LEU A 479 -24.73 25.02 -15.85
C LEU A 479 -24.63 23.56 -16.31
N GLU A 480 -25.76 22.87 -16.39
CA GLU A 480 -25.91 21.50 -16.87
C GLU A 480 -25.35 21.31 -18.29
N ARG A 481 -25.53 22.32 -19.15
CA ARG A 481 -25.10 22.32 -20.55
C ARG A 481 -23.74 22.95 -20.77
N ALA A 482 -23.44 24.04 -20.07
CA ALA A 482 -22.25 24.87 -20.31
C ALA A 482 -21.05 24.49 -19.44
N THR A 483 -21.25 23.73 -18.36
CA THR A 483 -20.17 23.33 -17.44
C THR A 483 -20.13 21.83 -17.16
N PRO A 484 -20.28 20.96 -18.19
CA PRO A 484 -20.30 19.52 -17.99
C PRO A 484 -19.01 19.05 -17.33
N ALA A 485 -19.15 18.11 -16.37
CA ALA A 485 -18.06 17.57 -15.58
C ALA A 485 -17.21 18.61 -14.82
N ASP A 486 -17.70 19.85 -14.68
CA ASP A 486 -16.98 21.04 -14.19
C ASP A 486 -15.67 21.37 -14.96
N GLY A 487 -15.58 20.94 -16.22
CA GLY A 487 -14.41 21.19 -17.08
C GLY A 487 -13.21 20.29 -16.82
N ILE A 488 -13.40 19.18 -16.10
CA ILE A 488 -12.40 18.10 -16.00
C ILE A 488 -13.08 16.73 -16.06
N VAL A 489 -12.70 15.90 -17.01
CA VAL A 489 -13.13 14.50 -17.10
C VAL A 489 -12.14 13.66 -16.29
N THR A 490 -12.63 12.89 -15.33
CA THR A 490 -11.78 12.09 -14.45
C THR A 490 -12.29 10.67 -14.36
N GLY A 491 -11.42 9.68 -14.39
CA GLY A 491 -11.84 8.29 -14.27
C GLY A 491 -10.69 7.30 -14.17
N ILE A 492 -11.04 6.02 -14.20
CA ILE A 492 -10.09 4.90 -14.19
C ILE A 492 -10.42 4.03 -15.40
N GLY A 493 -9.42 3.69 -16.20
CA GLY A 493 -9.52 2.73 -17.29
C GLY A 493 -8.33 1.78 -17.29
N THR A 494 -8.13 1.08 -18.39
CA THR A 494 -6.89 0.35 -18.68
C THR A 494 -6.18 0.96 -19.87
N VAL A 495 -4.86 0.85 -19.91
CA VAL A 495 -4.01 1.28 -21.02
C VAL A 495 -3.08 0.12 -21.35
N ASN A 496 -3.05 -0.31 -22.61
CA ASN A 496 -2.23 -1.41 -23.11
C ASN A 496 -2.63 -2.80 -22.56
N ALA A 497 -3.91 -3.01 -22.19
CA ALA A 497 -4.37 -4.31 -21.69
C ALA A 497 -4.28 -5.44 -22.72
N GLU A 498 -4.08 -5.13 -24.00
CA GLU A 498 -3.79 -6.12 -25.04
C GLU A 498 -2.38 -6.71 -24.92
N ARG A 499 -1.45 -6.04 -24.24
CA ARG A 499 -0.04 -6.47 -24.08
C ARG A 499 0.32 -6.84 -22.64
N PHE A 500 -0.41 -6.31 -21.67
CA PHE A 500 -0.13 -6.49 -20.24
C PHE A 500 -1.37 -6.98 -19.50
N PRO A 501 -1.20 -7.71 -18.37
CA PRO A 501 -2.34 -8.12 -17.54
C PRO A 501 -3.20 -6.92 -17.15
N ALA A 502 -4.52 -7.11 -17.12
CA ALA A 502 -5.48 -6.04 -16.77
C ALA A 502 -5.18 -5.38 -15.40
N THR A 503 -4.53 -6.10 -14.47
CA THR A 503 -4.09 -5.58 -13.17
C THR A 503 -2.99 -4.53 -13.26
N ASP A 504 -2.06 -4.69 -14.22
CA ASP A 504 -0.92 -3.81 -14.47
C ASP A 504 -1.25 -2.76 -15.55
N ALA A 505 -2.32 -2.99 -16.32
CA ALA A 505 -2.85 -2.06 -17.30
C ALA A 505 -3.66 -0.90 -16.69
N ARG A 506 -4.08 -0.99 -15.42
CA ARG A 506 -4.94 0.02 -14.79
C ARG A 506 -4.28 1.40 -14.80
N CYS A 507 -5.03 2.41 -15.20
CA CYS A 507 -4.55 3.78 -15.27
C CYS A 507 -5.66 4.76 -14.85
N MET A 508 -5.30 5.74 -14.04
CA MET A 508 -6.14 6.89 -13.75
C MET A 508 -5.94 7.97 -14.81
N VAL A 509 -7.03 8.53 -15.32
CA VAL A 509 -6.98 9.61 -16.30
C VAL A 509 -7.65 10.85 -15.74
N LEU A 510 -6.95 11.98 -15.85
CA LEU A 510 -7.38 13.32 -15.46
C LEU A 510 -7.25 14.21 -16.69
N ALA A 511 -8.36 14.61 -17.31
CA ALA A 511 -8.32 15.40 -18.54
C ALA A 511 -9.13 16.69 -18.38
N TYR A 512 -8.44 17.83 -18.38
CA TYR A 512 -9.12 19.12 -18.45
C TYR A 512 -9.76 19.30 -19.83
N ASP A 513 -10.97 19.86 -19.85
CA ASP A 513 -11.69 20.19 -21.08
C ASP A 513 -11.58 21.69 -21.33
N TYR A 514 -10.70 22.08 -22.26
CA TYR A 514 -10.47 23.48 -22.59
C TYR A 514 -11.74 24.19 -23.10
N THR A 515 -12.68 23.46 -23.68
CA THR A 515 -13.94 24.02 -24.18
C THR A 515 -14.88 24.44 -23.04
N VAL A 516 -14.65 23.98 -21.81
CA VAL A 516 -15.39 24.39 -20.61
C VAL A 516 -14.56 25.40 -19.82
N LEU A 517 -14.96 26.68 -19.91
CA LEU A 517 -14.34 27.77 -19.14
C LEU A 517 -12.79 27.79 -19.25
N ALA A 518 -12.27 27.54 -20.47
CA ALA A 518 -10.83 27.52 -20.79
C ALA A 518 -10.02 26.49 -19.97
N GLY A 519 -10.63 25.36 -19.59
CA GLY A 519 -9.96 24.29 -18.82
C GLY A 519 -9.51 24.76 -17.43
N THR A 520 -10.14 25.80 -16.89
CA THR A 520 -9.78 26.38 -15.59
C THR A 520 -10.23 25.50 -14.43
N GLN A 521 -9.47 25.56 -13.34
CA GLN A 521 -9.64 24.75 -12.13
C GLN A 521 -10.70 25.40 -11.22
N GLY A 522 -11.91 24.84 -11.24
CA GLY A 522 -13.03 25.25 -10.39
C GLY A 522 -13.14 24.45 -9.09
N PHE A 523 -14.08 24.83 -8.22
CA PHE A 523 -14.26 24.21 -6.90
C PHE A 523 -14.61 22.71 -6.99
N TYR A 524 -15.57 22.33 -7.82
CA TYR A 524 -15.95 20.91 -7.95
C TYR A 524 -14.92 20.14 -8.77
N GLY A 525 -14.23 20.78 -9.71
CA GLY A 525 -13.06 20.24 -10.41
C GLY A 525 -11.96 19.84 -9.44
N HIS A 526 -11.62 20.69 -8.47
CA HIS A 526 -10.67 20.35 -7.40
C HIS A 526 -11.17 19.22 -6.50
N LYS A 527 -12.47 19.20 -6.14
CA LYS A 527 -13.05 18.06 -5.38
C LYS A 527 -12.94 16.73 -6.14
N LYS A 528 -13.18 16.73 -7.45
CA LYS A 528 -13.01 15.55 -8.30
C LYS A 528 -11.54 15.13 -8.32
N LEU A 529 -10.64 16.08 -8.57
CA LEU A 529 -9.20 15.85 -8.60
C LEU A 529 -8.72 15.24 -7.27
N ASP A 530 -9.02 15.85 -6.12
CA ASP A 530 -8.60 15.35 -4.80
C ASP A 530 -9.10 13.93 -4.51
N ARG A 531 -10.36 13.63 -4.87
CA ARG A 531 -10.94 12.29 -4.71
C ARG A 531 -10.17 11.25 -5.52
N MET A 532 -9.81 11.60 -6.74
CA MET A 532 -9.10 10.73 -7.67
C MET A 532 -7.65 10.54 -7.23
N LEU A 533 -6.93 11.59 -6.85
CA LEU A 533 -5.57 11.50 -6.33
C LEU A 533 -5.47 10.65 -5.05
N ALA A 534 -6.49 10.71 -4.19
CA ALA A 534 -6.59 9.81 -3.04
C ALA A 534 -6.68 8.34 -3.45
N LEU A 535 -7.46 8.01 -4.50
CA LEU A 535 -7.54 6.66 -5.06
C LEU A 535 -6.24 6.23 -5.73
N ALA A 536 -5.61 7.09 -6.52
CA ALA A 536 -4.33 6.79 -7.17
C ALA A 536 -3.28 6.39 -6.14
N ARG A 537 -3.19 7.16 -5.03
CA ARG A 537 -2.27 6.86 -3.94
C ARG A 537 -2.62 5.56 -3.22
N GLN A 538 -3.90 5.36 -2.88
CA GLN A 538 -4.36 4.19 -2.14
C GLN A 538 -4.14 2.89 -2.92
N TRP A 539 -4.42 2.92 -4.23
CA TRP A 539 -4.45 1.74 -5.08
C TRP A 539 -3.24 1.62 -6.02
N ARG A 540 -2.26 2.52 -5.89
CA ARG A 540 -1.04 2.57 -6.69
C ARG A 540 -1.32 2.60 -8.20
N LEU A 541 -2.24 3.48 -8.61
CA LEU A 541 -2.59 3.65 -10.02
C LEU A 541 -1.66 4.68 -10.69
N PRO A 542 -1.00 4.33 -11.82
CA PRO A 542 -0.40 5.31 -12.72
C PRO A 542 -1.40 6.40 -13.09
N VAL A 543 -0.95 7.64 -13.26
CA VAL A 543 -1.81 8.78 -13.58
C VAL A 543 -1.38 9.42 -14.89
N VAL A 544 -2.32 9.59 -15.81
CA VAL A 544 -2.17 10.42 -17.01
C VAL A 544 -3.00 11.68 -16.84
N LEU A 545 -2.33 12.83 -16.92
CA LEU A 545 -2.90 14.17 -16.81
C LEU A 545 -2.84 14.87 -18.17
N PHE A 546 -3.99 15.19 -18.77
CA PHE A 546 -4.07 16.18 -19.85
C PHE A 546 -4.27 17.56 -19.22
N ALA A 547 -3.20 18.35 -19.22
CA ALA A 547 -3.07 19.55 -18.40
C ALA A 547 -3.52 20.84 -19.08
N GLU A 548 -4.11 20.80 -20.27
CA GLU A 548 -4.54 22.01 -20.99
C GLU A 548 -5.53 22.84 -20.14
N GLY A 549 -5.19 24.10 -19.87
CA GLY A 549 -6.03 25.00 -19.10
C GLY A 549 -5.35 26.24 -18.55
N GLY A 550 -6.17 27.20 -18.12
CA GLY A 550 -5.75 28.54 -17.70
C GLY A 550 -5.48 28.75 -16.21
N GLY A 551 -5.48 27.71 -15.38
CA GLY A 551 -5.29 27.82 -13.93
C GLY A 551 -6.58 28.05 -13.14
N GLY A 552 -6.46 28.66 -11.96
CA GLY A 552 -7.58 28.84 -11.02
C GLY A 552 -8.74 29.65 -11.59
N ARG A 553 -9.97 29.22 -11.32
CA ARG A 553 -11.18 29.85 -11.85
C ARG A 553 -11.69 30.96 -10.91
N PRO A 554 -11.77 32.23 -11.36
CA PRO A 554 -12.22 33.34 -10.52
C PRO A 554 -13.74 33.45 -10.36
N GLY A 555 -14.53 32.75 -11.18
CA GLY A 555 -15.97 32.94 -11.31
C GLY A 555 -16.86 32.06 -10.43
N ASP A 556 -16.32 31.23 -9.55
CA ASP A 556 -17.10 30.30 -8.73
C ASP A 556 -17.64 31.01 -7.47
N THR A 557 -18.94 31.32 -7.47
CA THR A 557 -19.61 32.16 -6.46
C THR A 557 -20.34 31.39 -5.36
N ASP A 558 -20.59 30.08 -5.54
CA ASP A 558 -21.41 29.31 -4.60
C ASP A 558 -20.72 29.05 -3.26
N THR A 559 -19.39 29.16 -3.21
CA THR A 559 -18.58 28.85 -2.05
C THR A 559 -17.92 30.10 -1.49
N PRO A 560 -18.07 30.41 -0.20
CA PRO A 560 -17.38 31.53 0.43
C PRO A 560 -15.89 31.18 0.58
N VAL A 561 -15.10 31.53 -0.42
CA VAL A 561 -13.64 31.37 -0.42
C VAL A 561 -13.00 32.74 -0.29
N VAL A 562 -12.06 32.89 0.64
CA VAL A 562 -11.28 34.14 0.77
C VAL A 562 -10.16 34.16 -0.26
N ALA A 563 -9.24 33.21 -0.20
CA ALA A 563 -8.08 33.13 -1.09
C ALA A 563 -7.89 31.75 -1.76
N GLY A 564 -8.51 30.69 -1.24
CA GLY A 564 -8.41 29.34 -1.81
C GLY A 564 -7.03 28.67 -1.67
N LEU A 565 -6.16 29.22 -0.81
CA LEU A 565 -4.78 28.73 -0.61
C LEU A 565 -4.70 27.44 0.23
N ASP A 566 -5.81 27.00 0.80
CA ASP A 566 -5.98 25.73 1.49
C ASP A 566 -6.29 24.57 0.53
N CYS A 567 -6.38 24.83 -0.78
CA CYS A 567 -6.54 23.81 -1.82
C CYS A 567 -5.41 22.77 -1.76
N THR A 568 -5.79 21.49 -1.63
CA THR A 568 -4.81 20.41 -1.44
C THR A 568 -4.36 19.72 -2.72
N SER A 569 -5.00 19.97 -3.86
CA SER A 569 -4.75 19.20 -5.09
C SER A 569 -3.30 19.16 -5.53
N PHE A 570 -2.59 20.29 -5.46
CA PHE A 570 -1.19 20.38 -5.87
C PHE A 570 -0.29 19.49 -5.00
N ILE A 571 -0.46 19.54 -3.67
CA ILE A 571 0.33 18.70 -2.76
C ILE A 571 -0.08 17.23 -2.82
N GLN A 572 -1.36 16.92 -3.09
CA GLN A 572 -1.82 15.54 -3.27
C GLN A 572 -1.25 14.93 -4.56
N PHE A 573 -1.17 15.70 -5.65
CA PHE A 573 -0.57 15.25 -6.91
C PHE A 573 0.94 15.05 -6.73
N ALA A 574 1.65 16.02 -6.15
CA ALA A 574 3.09 15.94 -5.90
C ALA A 574 3.46 14.75 -5.00
N ARG A 575 2.59 14.38 -4.04
CA ARG A 575 2.79 13.19 -3.18
C ARG A 575 2.80 11.87 -3.96
N LEU A 576 2.29 11.82 -5.18
CA LEU A 576 2.34 10.62 -6.01
C LEU A 576 3.72 10.40 -6.67
N SER A 577 4.57 11.43 -6.72
CA SER A 577 5.93 11.31 -7.26
C SER A 577 6.71 10.21 -6.55
N GLY A 578 7.37 9.36 -7.32
CA GLY A 578 8.10 8.19 -6.83
C GLY A 578 7.23 7.08 -6.23
N GLN A 579 5.90 7.19 -6.32
CA GLN A 579 4.95 6.17 -5.84
C GLN A 579 4.23 5.44 -6.96
N VAL A 580 3.92 6.15 -8.04
CA VAL A 580 3.27 5.67 -9.26
C VAL A 580 3.80 6.48 -10.45
N PRO A 581 3.82 5.94 -11.68
CA PRO A 581 4.17 6.72 -12.86
C PRO A 581 3.21 7.91 -13.08
N LEU A 582 3.76 9.10 -13.25
CA LEU A 582 3.01 10.33 -13.53
C LEU A 582 3.32 10.84 -14.95
N VAL A 583 2.32 10.85 -15.83
CA VAL A 583 2.45 11.32 -17.20
C VAL A 583 1.67 12.61 -17.36
N GLY A 584 2.36 13.67 -17.74
CA GLY A 584 1.78 14.95 -18.12
C GLY A 584 1.72 15.10 -19.63
N ILE A 585 0.54 15.39 -20.17
CA ILE A 585 0.31 15.70 -21.58
C ILE A 585 -0.18 17.13 -21.69
N VAL A 586 0.39 17.90 -22.60
CA VAL A 586 -0.07 19.25 -22.90
C VAL A 586 -0.14 19.48 -24.40
N SER A 587 -1.31 19.90 -24.85
CA SER A 587 -1.54 20.56 -26.12
C SER A 587 -2.14 21.93 -25.85
N GLY A 588 -1.81 22.92 -26.69
CA GLY A 588 -2.29 24.28 -26.48
C GLY A 588 -1.74 24.94 -25.21
N ARG A 589 -2.62 25.50 -24.38
CA ARG A 589 -2.22 26.45 -23.32
C ARG A 589 -2.27 25.80 -21.94
N CYS A 590 -1.17 25.85 -21.19
CA CYS A 590 -1.10 25.31 -19.83
C CYS A 590 -0.48 26.34 -18.88
N PHE A 591 -1.31 26.97 -18.04
CA PHE A 591 -0.89 28.06 -17.16
C PHE A 591 -1.22 27.85 -15.69
N ALA A 592 -0.44 28.49 -14.83
CA ALA A 592 -0.67 28.59 -13.38
C ALA A 592 -0.86 27.22 -12.72
N GLY A 593 -2.00 26.97 -12.08
CA GLY A 593 -2.23 25.72 -11.36
C GLY A 593 -2.25 24.47 -12.27
N ASN A 594 -2.62 24.61 -13.54
CA ASN A 594 -2.50 23.51 -14.51
C ASN A 594 -1.01 23.18 -14.77
N ALA A 595 -0.19 24.20 -14.98
CA ALA A 595 1.25 24.06 -15.17
C ALA A 595 1.95 23.55 -13.91
N ALA A 596 1.46 23.91 -12.71
CA ALA A 596 1.98 23.40 -11.46
C ALA A 596 1.76 21.89 -11.30
N LEU A 597 0.59 21.37 -11.70
CA LEU A 597 0.35 19.92 -11.73
C LEU A 597 1.25 19.24 -12.79
N LEU A 598 1.34 19.83 -13.99
CA LEU A 598 2.16 19.33 -15.08
C LEU A 598 3.64 19.22 -14.68
N GLY A 599 4.18 20.26 -14.03
CA GLY A 599 5.58 20.31 -13.57
C GLY A 599 5.93 19.27 -12.50
N CYS A 600 4.94 18.65 -11.86
CA CYS A 600 5.14 17.55 -10.92
C CYS A 600 5.10 16.16 -11.58
N ALA A 601 4.88 16.06 -12.89
CA ALA A 601 4.88 14.78 -13.60
C ALA A 601 6.30 14.22 -13.77
N ASP A 602 6.40 12.89 -13.91
CA ASP A 602 7.66 12.22 -14.21
C ASP A 602 8.12 12.52 -15.63
N VAL A 603 7.15 12.63 -16.57
CA VAL A 603 7.37 12.98 -17.97
C VAL A 603 6.34 14.00 -18.43
N ILE A 604 6.80 15.02 -19.16
CA ILE A 604 5.99 16.02 -19.84
C ILE A 604 6.10 15.78 -21.35
N ILE A 605 4.98 15.36 -21.94
CA ILE A 605 4.78 15.19 -23.37
C ILE A 605 4.02 16.40 -23.89
N ALA A 606 4.66 17.17 -24.77
CA ALA A 606 4.08 18.40 -25.30
C ALA A 606 3.96 18.33 -26.82
N THR A 607 2.87 18.84 -27.37
CA THR A 607 2.71 19.05 -28.82
C THR A 607 3.42 20.34 -29.25
N ARG A 608 3.68 20.50 -30.56
CA ARG A 608 4.39 21.70 -31.09
C ARG A 608 3.67 23.02 -30.83
N ASN A 609 2.35 23.00 -30.68
CA ASN A 609 1.55 24.19 -30.41
C ASN A 609 1.44 24.51 -28.89
N ALA A 610 2.13 23.77 -28.03
CA ALA A 610 2.05 23.97 -26.59
C ALA A 610 2.74 25.25 -26.12
N THR A 611 2.15 25.90 -25.11
CA THR A 611 2.74 26.99 -24.33
C THR A 611 2.51 26.73 -22.84
N ILE A 612 3.59 26.73 -22.06
CA ILE A 612 3.59 26.32 -20.65
C ILE A 612 4.15 27.46 -19.80
N GLY A 613 3.46 27.87 -18.74
CA GLY A 613 3.97 28.91 -17.85
C GLY A 613 3.32 28.95 -16.47
N MET A 614 4.08 29.35 -15.44
CA MET A 614 3.53 29.50 -14.09
C MET A 614 2.54 30.67 -13.95
N GLY A 615 2.51 31.59 -14.90
CA GLY A 615 1.51 32.65 -15.00
C GLY A 615 1.01 32.78 -16.44
N GLY A 616 -0.31 32.86 -16.61
CA GLY A 616 -0.90 33.19 -17.91
C GLY A 616 -0.90 34.70 -18.17
N PRO A 617 -1.30 35.17 -19.36
CA PRO A 617 -1.27 36.59 -19.72
C PRO A 617 -1.92 37.53 -18.71
N ALA A 618 -3.08 37.18 -18.18
CA ALA A 618 -3.78 37.99 -17.18
C ALA A 618 -2.99 38.15 -15.87
N MET A 619 -2.22 37.13 -15.46
CA MET A 619 -1.38 37.19 -14.26
C MET A 619 -0.13 38.04 -14.51
N ILE A 620 0.45 37.95 -15.70
CA ILE A 620 1.62 38.73 -16.11
C ILE A 620 1.26 40.23 -16.18
N GLU A 621 0.14 40.54 -16.83
CA GLU A 621 -0.40 41.89 -16.91
C GLU A 621 -0.77 42.42 -15.52
N GLY A 622 -1.47 41.62 -14.71
CA GLY A 622 -1.82 41.97 -13.34
C GLY A 622 -0.61 42.21 -12.42
N GLY A 623 0.55 41.62 -12.75
CA GLY A 623 1.83 41.86 -12.07
C GLY A 623 2.62 43.07 -12.59
N GLY A 624 2.10 43.80 -13.59
CA GLY A 624 2.76 44.96 -14.19
C GLY A 624 3.95 44.62 -15.09
N LEU A 625 4.04 43.37 -15.57
CA LEU A 625 5.16 42.89 -16.39
C LEU A 625 4.96 43.10 -17.90
N GLY A 626 3.84 43.68 -18.30
CA GLY A 626 3.46 43.92 -19.70
C GLY A 626 2.33 43.01 -20.19
N VAL A 627 1.97 43.17 -21.45
CA VAL A 627 0.90 42.40 -22.12
C VAL A 627 1.56 41.48 -23.15
N PHE A 628 1.26 40.19 -23.05
CA PHE A 628 1.81 39.17 -23.92
C PHE A 628 0.69 38.29 -24.47
N ALA A 629 0.85 37.82 -25.70
CA ALA A 629 0.03 36.74 -26.22
C ALA A 629 0.33 35.44 -25.44
N PRO A 630 -0.66 34.54 -25.27
CA PRO A 630 -0.44 33.23 -24.65
C PRO A 630 0.74 32.45 -25.25
N GLU A 631 0.94 32.56 -26.56
CA GLU A 631 1.97 31.86 -27.32
C GLU A 631 3.39 32.39 -27.02
N GLU A 632 3.52 33.59 -26.46
CA GLU A 632 4.81 34.21 -26.08
C GLU A 632 5.28 33.81 -24.68
N VAL A 633 4.39 33.29 -23.84
CA VAL A 633 4.67 33.05 -22.41
C VAL A 633 5.72 31.95 -22.20
N GLY A 634 5.56 30.81 -22.86
CA GLY A 634 6.47 29.69 -22.71
C GLY A 634 6.38 28.72 -23.88
N PRO A 635 6.75 29.15 -25.09
CA PRO A 635 6.70 28.32 -26.29
C PRO A 635 7.64 27.11 -26.17
N VAL A 636 7.34 26.04 -26.91
CA VAL A 636 8.16 24.82 -26.94
C VAL A 636 9.61 25.05 -27.34
N SER A 637 9.90 26.10 -28.13
CA SER A 637 11.26 26.51 -28.50
C SER A 637 12.11 26.94 -27.31
N VAL A 638 11.48 27.30 -26.18
CA VAL A 638 12.14 27.64 -24.92
C VAL A 638 12.04 26.47 -23.94
N GLN A 639 10.85 25.87 -23.83
CA GLN A 639 10.58 24.84 -22.82
C GLN A 639 11.21 23.47 -23.10
N ALA A 640 11.53 23.14 -24.36
CA ALA A 640 12.28 21.92 -24.65
C ALA A 640 13.79 22.07 -24.34
N PRO A 641 14.49 23.13 -24.81
CA PRO A 641 15.91 23.30 -24.53
C PRO A 641 16.25 23.56 -23.07
N ASN A 642 15.32 24.11 -22.28
CA ASN A 642 15.53 24.36 -20.84
C ASN A 642 15.19 23.14 -19.95
N GLY A 643 14.75 22.01 -20.52
CA GLY A 643 14.49 20.78 -19.79
C GLY A 643 13.11 20.63 -19.16
N VAL A 644 12.19 21.57 -19.39
CA VAL A 644 10.79 21.44 -18.94
C VAL A 644 10.04 20.37 -19.74
N ILE A 645 10.18 20.35 -21.07
CA ILE A 645 9.56 19.34 -21.92
C ILE A 645 10.50 18.14 -22.07
N ASP A 646 10.01 16.95 -21.71
CA ASP A 646 10.75 15.71 -21.85
C ASP A 646 10.60 15.11 -23.25
N VAL A 647 9.39 15.15 -23.83
CA VAL A 647 9.12 14.65 -25.18
C VAL A 647 8.28 15.65 -25.98
N LEU A 648 8.82 16.10 -27.11
CA LEU A 648 8.13 16.98 -28.04
C LEU A 648 7.57 16.14 -29.21
N VAL A 649 6.27 16.24 -29.45
CA VAL A 649 5.56 15.52 -30.51
C VAL A 649 4.81 16.48 -31.43
N ASP A 650 4.39 15.99 -32.59
CA ASP A 650 3.73 16.84 -33.59
C ASP A 650 2.31 17.23 -33.19
N ASP A 651 1.52 16.27 -32.68
CA ASP A 651 0.10 16.44 -32.36
C ASP A 651 -0.36 15.60 -31.16
N GLU A 652 -1.63 15.73 -30.80
CA GLU A 652 -2.23 15.04 -29.66
C GLU A 652 -2.34 13.52 -29.85
N MET A 653 -2.48 13.03 -31.08
CA MET A 653 -2.51 11.59 -31.34
C MET A 653 -1.15 10.96 -31.02
N ALA A 654 -0.07 11.62 -31.47
CA ALA A 654 1.30 11.24 -31.15
C ALA A 654 1.60 11.40 -29.65
N ALA A 655 1.00 12.39 -28.98
CA ALA A 655 1.14 12.58 -27.54
C ALA A 655 0.54 11.40 -26.75
N VAL A 656 -0.67 10.97 -27.12
CA VAL A 656 -1.33 9.80 -26.50
C VAL A 656 -0.55 8.52 -26.78
N GLU A 657 -0.08 8.30 -28.01
CA GLU A 657 0.74 7.13 -28.34
C GLU A 657 2.06 7.11 -27.55
N THR A 658 2.69 8.27 -27.41
CA THR A 658 3.90 8.42 -26.59
C THR A 658 3.61 8.12 -25.11
N ALA A 659 2.46 8.53 -24.58
CA ALA A 659 2.06 8.22 -23.22
C ALA A 659 1.80 6.71 -23.03
N ARG A 660 1.12 6.06 -23.97
CA ARG A 660 0.93 4.59 -23.98
C ARG A 660 2.29 3.88 -24.00
N ARG A 661 3.20 4.33 -24.86
CA ARG A 661 4.56 3.80 -24.96
C ARG A 661 5.36 3.99 -23.68
N TYR A 662 5.34 5.19 -23.10
CA TYR A 662 6.01 5.51 -21.84
C TYR A 662 5.51 4.63 -20.69
N LEU A 663 4.19 4.47 -20.54
CA LEU A 663 3.62 3.61 -19.50
C LEU A 663 4.06 2.16 -19.67
N SER A 664 4.18 1.67 -20.91
CA SER A 664 4.55 0.27 -21.19
C SER A 664 5.82 -0.20 -20.47
N TYR A 665 6.84 0.67 -20.34
CA TYR A 665 8.11 0.31 -19.68
C TYR A 665 7.92 -0.03 -18.19
N PHE A 666 6.85 0.46 -17.57
CA PHE A 666 6.51 0.22 -16.17
C PHE A 666 5.42 -0.84 -15.99
N GLN A 667 4.87 -1.40 -17.08
CA GLN A 667 3.77 -2.37 -17.04
C GLN A 667 4.24 -3.83 -17.10
N GLY A 668 5.50 -4.08 -17.45
CA GLY A 668 6.05 -5.43 -17.50
C GLY A 668 6.97 -5.68 -18.69
N ASP A 669 7.32 -6.94 -18.85
CA ASP A 669 8.08 -7.43 -19.99
C ASP A 669 7.15 -7.70 -21.18
N LEU A 670 7.69 -7.55 -22.39
CA LEU A 670 6.98 -7.90 -23.62
C LEU A 670 7.43 -9.28 -24.10
N PRO A 671 6.48 -10.20 -24.41
CA PRO A 671 6.84 -11.53 -24.91
C PRO A 671 7.38 -11.47 -26.35
N ASP A 672 6.84 -10.56 -27.17
CA ASP A 672 7.21 -10.39 -28.57
C ASP A 672 8.18 -9.22 -28.73
N TRP A 673 9.34 -9.50 -29.33
CA TRP A 673 10.37 -8.50 -29.62
C TRP A 673 11.14 -8.89 -30.89
N LYS A 674 11.79 -7.89 -31.50
CA LYS A 674 12.69 -8.06 -32.62
C LYS A 674 13.92 -7.19 -32.39
N ALA A 675 15.09 -7.67 -32.80
CA ALA A 675 16.34 -6.92 -32.73
C ALA A 675 17.10 -7.05 -34.06
N GLY A 676 17.96 -6.08 -34.34
CA GLY A 676 18.85 -6.11 -35.49
C GLY A 676 19.98 -7.15 -35.32
N ASP A 677 20.80 -7.31 -36.35
CA ASP A 677 22.00 -8.14 -36.26
C ASP A 677 23.02 -7.51 -35.29
N ALA A 678 23.24 -8.17 -34.15
CA ALA A 678 24.15 -7.70 -33.11
C ALA A 678 25.58 -7.44 -33.62
N ARG A 679 26.01 -8.10 -34.70
CA ARG A 679 27.33 -7.90 -35.31
C ARG A 679 27.51 -6.48 -35.87
N ALA A 680 26.42 -5.76 -36.16
CA ALA A 680 26.49 -4.37 -36.59
C ALA A 680 27.19 -3.48 -35.55
N LEU A 681 27.05 -3.79 -34.25
CA LEU A 681 27.68 -3.03 -33.14
C LEU A 681 29.21 -2.96 -33.27
N ARG A 682 29.85 -3.96 -33.90
CA ARG A 682 31.31 -4.01 -34.11
C ARG A 682 31.85 -2.86 -34.96
N HIS A 683 30.99 -2.21 -35.75
CA HIS A 683 31.40 -1.22 -36.75
C HIS A 683 30.92 0.21 -36.45
N LEU A 684 30.15 0.41 -35.38
CA LEU A 684 29.56 1.71 -35.07
C LEU A 684 30.55 2.69 -34.41
N ILE A 685 31.61 2.17 -33.79
CA ILE A 685 32.70 2.97 -33.24
C ILE A 685 33.85 2.99 -34.25
N PRO A 686 34.25 4.18 -34.74
CA PRO A 686 35.40 4.29 -35.63
C PRO A 686 36.69 3.83 -34.96
N GLU A 687 37.51 3.05 -35.68
CA GLU A 687 38.84 2.65 -35.23
C GLU A 687 39.76 3.86 -34.97
N ASN A 688 39.58 4.93 -35.74
CA ASN A 688 40.24 6.21 -35.46
C ASN A 688 39.65 6.86 -34.21
N ARG A 689 40.39 6.82 -33.10
CA ARG A 689 40.01 7.38 -31.78
C ARG A 689 39.61 8.85 -31.77
N LEU A 690 40.04 9.64 -32.75
CA LEU A 690 39.70 11.06 -32.86
C LEU A 690 38.37 11.32 -33.58
N ARG A 691 37.85 10.33 -34.33
CA ARG A 691 36.62 10.49 -35.10
C ARG A 691 35.40 10.29 -34.18
N SER A 692 34.49 11.26 -34.18
CA SER A 692 33.20 11.13 -33.47
C SER A 692 32.23 10.22 -34.24
N TYR A 693 31.21 9.72 -33.55
CA TYR A 693 30.15 8.88 -34.12
C TYR A 693 28.78 9.32 -33.57
N ASP A 694 27.71 8.67 -34.03
CA ASP A 694 26.36 8.90 -33.53
C ASP A 694 25.99 7.85 -32.46
N MET A 695 25.89 8.29 -31.21
CA MET A 695 25.47 7.43 -30.10
C MET A 695 24.03 6.94 -30.24
N ARG A 696 23.14 7.68 -30.93
CA ARG A 696 21.76 7.23 -31.16
C ARG A 696 21.71 6.03 -32.09
N GLY A 697 22.59 5.98 -33.09
CA GLY A 697 22.79 4.80 -33.93
C GLY A 697 23.24 3.57 -33.13
N VAL A 698 24.14 3.73 -32.15
CA VAL A 698 24.54 2.65 -31.24
C VAL A 698 23.36 2.18 -30.39
N LEU A 699 22.62 3.12 -29.81
CA LEU A 699 21.47 2.83 -28.97
C LEU A 699 20.38 2.07 -29.74
N ALA A 700 20.08 2.50 -30.97
CA ALA A 700 19.11 1.86 -31.85
C ALA A 700 19.55 0.45 -32.30
N ALA A 701 20.85 0.22 -32.48
CA ALA A 701 21.38 -1.11 -32.81
C ALA A 701 21.40 -2.06 -31.60
N LEU A 702 21.56 -1.53 -30.39
CA LEU A 702 21.58 -2.31 -29.14
C LEU A 702 20.18 -2.71 -28.69
N ALA A 703 19.23 -1.78 -28.74
CA ALA A 703 17.87 -1.96 -28.27
C ALA A 703 17.01 -2.81 -29.23
N ASP A 704 15.88 -3.32 -28.75
CA ASP A 704 14.86 -3.91 -29.61
C ASP A 704 14.30 -2.85 -30.58
N HIS A 705 13.87 -3.28 -31.77
CA HIS A 705 13.26 -2.40 -32.76
C HIS A 705 12.07 -1.64 -32.15
N ASP A 706 11.98 -0.35 -32.47
CA ASP A 706 10.93 0.56 -32.00
C ASP A 706 10.76 0.60 -30.48
N SER A 707 11.81 0.27 -29.71
CA SER A 707 11.76 0.28 -28.24
C SER A 707 12.47 1.49 -27.60
N VAL A 708 13.21 2.30 -28.36
CA VAL A 708 13.89 3.48 -27.83
C VAL A 708 12.95 4.67 -27.69
N LEU A 709 12.70 5.12 -26.46
CA LEU A 709 12.03 6.37 -26.13
C LEU A 709 13.03 7.30 -25.43
N GLU A 710 13.61 8.23 -26.19
CA GLU A 710 14.53 9.24 -25.65
C GLU A 710 13.75 10.32 -24.89
N LEU A 711 14.26 10.69 -23.71
CA LEU A 711 13.69 11.73 -22.85
C LEU A 711 14.65 12.94 -22.78
N ARG A 712 14.07 14.14 -22.73
CA ARG A 712 14.76 15.44 -22.70
C ARG A 712 15.84 15.57 -23.78
N ALA A 713 15.55 15.17 -25.02
CA ALA A 713 16.54 15.17 -26.11
C ALA A 713 17.17 16.55 -26.37
N ALA A 714 16.42 17.64 -26.13
CA ALA A 714 16.86 19.02 -26.32
C ALA A 714 17.63 19.63 -25.12
N PHE A 715 17.66 18.97 -23.96
CA PHE A 715 18.31 19.44 -22.74
C PHE A 715 19.49 18.54 -22.36
N GLY A 716 20.57 19.12 -21.80
CA GLY A 716 21.72 18.36 -21.29
C GLY A 716 22.33 17.42 -22.34
N ALA A 717 22.63 17.93 -23.55
CA ALA A 717 22.99 17.13 -24.73
C ALA A 717 24.22 16.22 -24.56
N GLY A 718 25.04 16.45 -23.53
CA GLY A 718 26.18 15.62 -23.13
C GLY A 718 25.83 14.19 -22.72
N ILE A 719 24.63 13.98 -22.17
CA ILE A 719 24.13 12.65 -21.79
C ILE A 719 22.73 12.44 -22.39
N ILE A 720 22.61 11.36 -23.16
CA ILE A 720 21.34 10.84 -23.66
C ILE A 720 20.72 10.02 -22.54
N THR A 721 19.43 10.23 -22.28
CA THR A 721 18.61 9.43 -21.36
C THR A 721 17.45 8.84 -22.13
N ALA A 722 17.29 7.52 -22.10
CA ALA A 722 16.24 6.84 -22.86
C ALA A 722 15.71 5.63 -22.11
N LEU A 723 14.40 5.38 -22.25
CA LEU A 723 13.81 4.10 -21.92
C LEU A 723 13.95 3.18 -23.14
N ILE A 724 14.49 1.99 -22.94
CA ILE A 724 14.74 1.01 -24.01
C ILE A 724 14.20 -0.37 -23.62
N ARG A 725 14.13 -1.29 -24.58
CA ARG A 725 13.98 -2.72 -24.29
C ARG A 725 15.11 -3.54 -24.90
N ILE A 726 15.45 -4.62 -24.22
CA ILE A 726 16.35 -5.67 -24.69
C ILE A 726 15.67 -7.01 -24.42
N GLU A 727 15.30 -7.71 -25.49
CA GLU A 727 14.51 -8.95 -25.44
C GLU A 727 13.23 -8.80 -24.62
N GLY A 728 12.51 -7.70 -24.86
CA GLY A 728 11.26 -7.38 -24.19
C GLY A 728 11.41 -6.84 -22.76
N ARG A 729 12.58 -6.94 -22.13
CA ARG A 729 12.87 -6.40 -20.77
C ARG A 729 13.12 -4.90 -20.83
N ALA A 730 12.46 -4.12 -19.96
CA ALA A 730 12.65 -2.67 -19.91
C ALA A 730 13.93 -2.27 -19.16
N PHE A 731 14.66 -1.30 -19.71
CA PHE A 731 15.84 -0.70 -19.09
C PHE A 731 15.76 0.83 -19.18
N GLY A 732 16.30 1.50 -18.16
CA GLY A 732 16.78 2.86 -18.30
C GLY A 732 18.17 2.86 -18.93
N CYS A 733 18.41 3.72 -19.92
CA CYS A 733 19.73 3.88 -20.52
C CYS A 733 20.23 5.32 -20.35
N ILE A 734 21.46 5.45 -19.83
CA ILE A 734 22.24 6.69 -19.92
C ILE A 734 23.41 6.47 -20.87
N ALA A 735 23.66 7.39 -21.79
CA ALA A 735 24.74 7.25 -22.77
C ALA A 735 25.43 8.59 -23.03
N ASN A 736 26.78 8.61 -23.04
CA ASN A 736 27.49 9.84 -23.39
C ASN A 736 27.29 10.16 -24.87
N ASN A 737 27.02 11.41 -25.19
CA ASN A 737 27.06 11.87 -26.57
C ASN A 737 28.48 12.36 -26.88
N PRO A 738 29.31 11.64 -27.65
CA PRO A 738 30.72 11.98 -27.85
C PRO A 738 30.96 13.32 -28.57
N ARG A 739 29.90 13.99 -29.05
CA ARG A 739 29.94 15.34 -29.62
C ARG A 739 29.81 16.43 -28.55
N HIS A 740 29.48 16.08 -27.31
CA HIS A 740 29.23 17.00 -26.21
C HIS A 740 29.88 16.50 -24.90
N PRO A 741 30.35 17.40 -24.03
CA PRO A 741 30.94 17.04 -22.74
C PRO A 741 29.87 16.77 -21.68
N ILE A 742 30.25 16.18 -20.54
CA ILE A 742 29.38 16.13 -19.36
C ILE A 742 29.47 17.47 -18.61
N ASP A 743 28.49 18.34 -18.82
CA ASP A 743 28.33 19.62 -18.12
C ASP A 743 27.27 19.55 -17.01
N ALA A 744 26.99 20.69 -16.36
CA ALA A 744 26.01 20.79 -15.28
C ALA A 744 24.61 20.28 -15.69
N ALA A 745 24.13 20.68 -16.88
CA ALA A 745 22.81 20.29 -17.38
C ALA A 745 22.72 18.79 -17.71
N ALA A 746 23.76 18.23 -18.33
CA ALA A 746 23.83 16.79 -18.59
C ALA A 746 23.88 15.97 -17.29
N ALA A 747 24.59 16.47 -16.28
CA ALA A 747 24.66 15.84 -14.96
C ALA A 747 23.30 15.84 -14.24
N ASP A 748 22.58 16.97 -14.23
CA ASP A 748 21.22 17.05 -13.68
C ASP A 748 20.26 16.10 -14.37
N LYS A 749 20.26 16.13 -15.71
CA LYS A 749 19.42 15.25 -16.54
C LYS A 749 19.63 13.77 -16.20
N ALA A 750 20.88 13.32 -16.14
CA ALA A 750 21.20 11.93 -15.83
C ALA A 750 20.90 11.57 -14.38
N ALA A 751 21.14 12.48 -13.41
CA ALA A 751 20.78 12.28 -12.01
C ALA A 751 19.26 12.10 -11.83
N ARG A 752 18.44 12.97 -12.41
CA ARG A 752 16.98 12.83 -12.36
C ARG A 752 16.52 11.52 -13.02
N PHE A 753 17.09 11.17 -14.18
CA PHE A 753 16.72 9.94 -14.87
C PHE A 753 17.08 8.68 -14.07
N MET A 754 18.20 8.69 -13.34
CA MET A 754 18.54 7.62 -12.40
C MET A 754 17.50 7.49 -11.27
N GLN A 755 17.02 8.61 -10.72
CA GLN A 755 15.94 8.59 -9.72
C GLN A 755 14.62 8.03 -10.28
N LEU A 756 14.27 8.39 -11.52
CA LEU A 756 13.09 7.85 -12.21
C LEU A 756 13.17 6.31 -12.30
N CYS A 757 14.32 5.80 -12.75
CA CYS A 757 14.53 4.37 -12.89
C CYS A 757 14.48 3.65 -11.53
N ASP A 758 15.14 4.20 -10.50
CA ASP A 758 15.15 3.61 -9.16
C ASP A 758 13.77 3.60 -8.49
N ALA A 759 13.01 4.68 -8.65
CA ALA A 759 11.69 4.81 -8.07
C ALA A 759 10.71 3.76 -8.62
N HIS A 760 10.79 3.48 -9.92
CA HIS A 760 9.89 2.55 -10.61
C HIS A 760 10.51 1.16 -10.88
N GLY A 761 11.70 0.90 -10.36
CA GLY A 761 12.31 -0.44 -10.38
C GLY A 761 12.89 -0.86 -11.72
N LEU A 762 13.35 0.08 -12.56
CA LEU A 762 13.99 -0.23 -13.84
C LEU A 762 15.51 -0.42 -13.67
N PRO A 763 16.10 -1.52 -14.18
CA PRO A 763 17.54 -1.65 -14.26
C PRO A 763 18.13 -0.58 -15.19
N ILE A 764 19.36 -0.14 -14.89
CA ILE A 764 20.04 0.92 -15.63
C ILE A 764 21.23 0.34 -16.38
N VAL A 765 21.36 0.69 -17.66
CA VAL A 765 22.57 0.48 -18.46
C VAL A 765 23.22 1.82 -18.80
N SER A 766 24.52 1.92 -18.51
CA SER A 766 25.35 3.08 -18.79
C SER A 766 26.29 2.80 -19.95
N LEU A 767 26.13 3.52 -21.06
CA LEU A 767 27.02 3.46 -22.22
C LEU A 767 28.05 4.61 -22.13
N CYS A 768 29.26 4.25 -21.71
CA CYS A 768 30.31 5.21 -21.38
C CYS A 768 31.22 5.49 -22.59
N ASP A 769 31.29 6.75 -23.01
CA ASP A 769 32.28 7.30 -23.95
C ASP A 769 32.53 8.77 -23.62
N THR A 770 33.26 9.03 -22.53
CA THR A 770 33.47 10.37 -22.01
C THR A 770 34.95 10.68 -21.76
N PRO A 771 35.42 11.89 -22.13
CA PRO A 771 36.72 12.41 -21.71
C PRO A 771 36.74 12.91 -20.24
N GLY A 772 35.59 12.86 -19.55
CA GLY A 772 35.42 13.37 -18.19
C GLY A 772 34.38 14.50 -18.11
N PHE A 773 34.36 15.22 -17.00
CA PHE A 773 33.53 16.42 -16.85
C PHE A 773 34.05 17.57 -17.70
N MET A 774 33.14 18.47 -18.10
CA MET A 774 33.52 19.77 -18.62
C MET A 774 34.25 20.55 -17.51
N VAL A 775 35.37 21.18 -17.87
CA VAL A 775 36.23 21.94 -16.95
C VAL A 775 36.49 23.34 -17.47
N GLY A 776 36.85 24.25 -16.57
CA GLY A 776 37.32 25.58 -16.90
C GLY A 776 36.42 26.68 -16.35
N PRO A 777 36.91 27.94 -16.27
CA PRO A 777 36.24 29.00 -15.51
C PRO A 777 34.80 29.31 -15.93
N GLN A 778 34.43 29.06 -17.18
CA GLN A 778 33.04 29.26 -17.63
C GLN A 778 32.10 28.16 -17.14
N ALA A 779 32.56 26.91 -17.12
CA ALA A 779 31.79 25.79 -16.58
C ALA A 779 31.55 25.98 -15.07
N GLU A 780 32.53 26.51 -14.33
CA GLU A 780 32.36 26.70 -12.89
C GLU A 780 31.32 27.76 -12.53
N LYS A 781 31.02 28.71 -13.43
CA LYS A 781 29.96 29.72 -13.20
C LYS A 781 28.57 29.12 -13.11
N THR A 782 28.35 27.93 -13.67
CA THR A 782 27.07 27.22 -13.61
C THR A 782 26.99 26.25 -12.44
N ALA A 783 27.80 26.47 -11.38
CA ALA A 783 27.87 25.61 -10.20
C ALA A 783 28.19 24.14 -10.51
N THR A 784 29.00 23.89 -11.55
CA THR A 784 29.32 22.54 -12.07
C THR A 784 29.69 21.56 -10.96
N VAL A 785 30.50 21.97 -9.97
CA VAL A 785 30.85 21.15 -8.79
C VAL A 785 29.63 20.49 -8.13
N ARG A 786 28.54 21.24 -7.88
CA ARG A 786 27.34 20.70 -7.22
C ARG A 786 26.52 19.82 -8.16
N HIS A 787 26.37 20.23 -9.42
CA HIS A 787 25.59 19.50 -10.41
C HIS A 787 26.22 18.14 -10.75
N VAL A 788 27.52 18.07 -11.01
CA VAL A 788 28.20 16.79 -11.27
C VAL A 788 28.25 15.90 -10.02
N SER A 789 28.28 16.50 -8.82
CA SER A 789 28.18 15.75 -7.56
C SER A 789 26.83 15.02 -7.41
N ARG A 790 25.74 15.52 -8.03
CA ARG A 790 24.43 14.83 -8.00
C ARG A 790 24.50 13.44 -8.62
N LEU A 791 25.36 13.21 -9.62
CA LEU A 791 25.55 11.89 -10.23
C LEU A 791 26.04 10.87 -9.20
N PHE A 792 27.07 11.22 -8.43
CA PHE A 792 27.64 10.36 -7.39
C PHE A 792 26.65 10.10 -6.24
N VAL A 793 26.01 11.16 -5.74
CA VAL A 793 25.07 11.03 -4.61
C VAL A 793 23.84 10.22 -5.01
N THR A 794 23.32 10.43 -6.22
CA THR A 794 22.17 9.68 -6.72
C THR A 794 22.53 8.23 -6.97
N ALA A 795 23.65 7.97 -7.67
CA ALA A 795 24.12 6.62 -7.95
C ALA A 795 24.37 5.81 -6.67
N GLY A 796 24.98 6.42 -5.65
CA GLY A 796 25.24 5.79 -4.35
C GLY A 796 23.98 5.44 -3.55
N ALA A 797 22.80 5.91 -3.97
CA ALA A 797 21.51 5.59 -3.35
C ALA A 797 20.65 4.60 -4.18
N LEU A 798 21.12 4.18 -5.36
CA LEU A 798 20.39 3.26 -6.23
C LEU A 798 20.24 1.87 -5.62
N ARG A 799 19.10 1.24 -5.91
CA ARG A 799 18.77 -0.13 -5.47
C ARG A 799 18.45 -1.05 -6.64
N VAL A 800 18.26 -0.46 -7.82
CA VAL A 800 18.11 -1.19 -9.07
C VAL A 800 19.47 -1.65 -9.59
N PRO A 801 19.53 -2.78 -10.34
CA PRO A 801 20.77 -3.20 -10.98
C PRO A 801 21.30 -2.10 -11.91
N PHE A 802 22.61 -1.83 -11.82
CA PHE A 802 23.31 -0.86 -12.65
C PHE A 802 24.44 -1.57 -13.40
N PHE A 803 24.47 -1.41 -14.72
CA PHE A 803 25.45 -2.06 -15.62
C PHE A 803 26.21 -1.00 -16.39
N THR A 804 27.52 -1.17 -16.58
CA THR A 804 28.33 -0.25 -17.39
C THR A 804 28.97 -0.97 -18.57
N VAL A 805 28.84 -0.37 -19.76
CA VAL A 805 29.51 -0.78 -20.99
C VAL A 805 30.32 0.40 -21.50
N VAL A 806 31.64 0.32 -21.42
CA VAL A 806 32.54 1.35 -21.94
C VAL A 806 32.77 1.11 -23.42
N LEU A 807 32.25 2.01 -24.26
CA LEU A 807 32.34 1.86 -25.72
C LEU A 807 33.71 2.29 -26.24
N ARG A 808 34.25 3.38 -25.69
CA ARG A 808 35.56 3.91 -26.06
C ARG A 808 36.22 4.67 -24.90
N LYS A 809 35.89 5.93 -24.66
CA LYS A 809 36.60 6.74 -23.66
C LYS A 809 36.07 6.55 -22.25
N GLY A 810 36.95 6.19 -21.32
CA GLY A 810 36.66 6.10 -19.89
C GLY A 810 37.66 6.93 -19.08
N TYR A 811 37.57 8.27 -19.14
CA TYR A 811 38.51 9.16 -18.46
C TYR A 811 37.94 9.85 -17.21
N GLY A 812 38.76 9.86 -16.15
CA GLY A 812 38.60 10.66 -14.94
C GLY A 812 37.28 10.48 -14.19
N LEU A 813 36.96 11.47 -13.36
CA LEU A 813 35.76 11.44 -12.50
C LEU A 813 34.46 11.38 -13.30
N GLY A 814 34.43 11.90 -14.53
CA GLY A 814 33.24 11.82 -15.39
C GLY A 814 32.92 10.38 -15.80
N ALA A 815 33.94 9.59 -16.14
CA ALA A 815 33.74 8.17 -16.42
C ALA A 815 33.33 7.40 -15.15
N GLN A 816 33.95 7.70 -14.00
CA GLN A 816 33.54 7.11 -12.72
C GLN A 816 32.08 7.42 -12.40
N ALA A 817 31.63 8.66 -12.61
CA ALA A 817 30.23 9.04 -12.42
C ALA A 817 29.27 8.28 -13.35
N MET A 818 29.66 8.08 -14.62
CA MET A 818 28.88 7.25 -15.55
C MET A 818 28.82 5.78 -15.11
N ALA A 819 29.82 5.30 -14.38
CA ALA A 819 29.84 3.96 -13.78
C ALA A 819 29.18 3.92 -12.39
N GLY A 820 28.40 4.92 -11.99
CA GLY A 820 27.75 4.95 -10.68
C GLY A 820 28.69 5.30 -9.51
N GLY A 821 29.84 5.90 -9.79
CA GLY A 821 30.79 6.47 -8.83
C GLY A 821 32.15 5.79 -8.81
N SER A 822 32.24 4.55 -9.29
CA SER A 822 33.49 3.78 -9.45
C SER A 822 33.26 2.68 -10.48
N PHE A 823 34.30 2.19 -11.14
CA PHE A 823 34.15 1.06 -12.07
C PHE A 823 33.85 -0.27 -11.36
N SER A 824 33.98 -0.33 -10.03
CA SER A 824 33.55 -1.46 -9.21
C SER A 824 32.17 -1.27 -8.57
N ALA A 825 31.49 -0.15 -8.80
CA ALA A 825 30.15 0.11 -8.26
C ALA A 825 29.02 -0.61 -9.03
N PRO A 826 29.05 -0.74 -10.38
CA PRO A 826 28.07 -1.50 -11.14
C PRO A 826 28.10 -2.98 -10.80
N PHE A 827 27.02 -3.69 -11.15
CA PHE A 827 27.01 -5.16 -11.10
C PHE A 827 28.07 -5.77 -12.01
N PHE A 828 28.31 -5.15 -13.17
CA PHE A 828 29.52 -5.33 -13.95
C PHE A 828 29.89 -4.04 -14.68
N THR A 829 31.18 -3.88 -14.95
CA THR A 829 31.76 -2.92 -15.87
C THR A 829 32.55 -3.67 -16.93
N VAL A 830 32.01 -3.70 -18.15
CA VAL A 830 32.68 -4.30 -19.31
C VAL A 830 33.07 -3.23 -20.32
N ALA A 831 34.04 -3.52 -21.16
CA ALA A 831 34.47 -2.62 -22.23
C ALA A 831 34.42 -3.31 -23.60
N TRP A 832 34.13 -2.54 -24.64
CA TRP A 832 34.43 -2.95 -26.01
C TRP A 832 35.94 -2.88 -26.27
N PRO A 833 36.47 -3.56 -27.31
CA PRO A 833 37.91 -3.56 -27.60
C PRO A 833 38.47 -2.18 -27.91
N SER A 834 37.62 -1.25 -28.35
CA SER A 834 37.93 0.17 -28.56
C SER A 834 38.11 0.99 -27.27
N GLY A 835 37.93 0.38 -26.08
CA GLY A 835 38.07 1.05 -24.80
C GLY A 835 39.48 1.63 -24.55
N GLU A 836 39.53 2.90 -24.16
CA GLU A 836 40.71 3.64 -23.73
C GLU A 836 40.43 4.39 -22.41
N PHE A 837 41.37 4.27 -21.45
CA PHE A 837 41.18 4.66 -20.06
C PHE A 837 42.31 5.54 -19.54
N GLY A 838 42.03 6.32 -18.50
CA GLY A 838 43.02 7.10 -17.77
C GLY A 838 42.43 8.07 -16.76
N ALA A 839 43.26 8.60 -15.85
CA ALA A 839 42.81 9.56 -14.84
C ALA A 839 42.35 10.91 -15.42
N MET A 840 42.89 11.28 -16.59
CA MET A 840 42.51 12.46 -17.39
C MET A 840 42.91 12.20 -18.85
N GLY A 841 42.64 13.14 -19.76
CA GLY A 841 43.09 13.03 -21.14
C GLY A 841 44.61 12.78 -21.23
N ILE A 842 45.02 11.83 -22.07
CA ILE A 842 46.40 11.31 -22.15
C ILE A 842 47.40 12.44 -22.38
N GLU A 843 47.09 13.34 -23.32
CA GLU A 843 47.96 14.46 -23.69
C GLU A 843 48.17 15.43 -22.52
N GLY A 844 47.12 15.71 -21.75
CA GLY A 844 47.17 16.56 -20.56
C GLY A 844 47.97 15.93 -19.43
N SER A 845 47.77 14.62 -19.20
CA SER A 845 48.50 13.86 -18.19
C SER A 845 50.00 13.86 -18.46
N ILE A 846 50.43 13.62 -19.70
CA ILE A 846 51.85 13.63 -20.07
C ILE A 846 52.46 15.03 -19.94
N ARG A 847 51.79 16.08 -20.43
CA ARG A 847 52.29 17.47 -20.32
C ARG A 847 52.46 17.93 -18.88
N LEU A 848 51.63 17.44 -17.96
CA LEU A 848 51.71 17.78 -16.56
C LEU A 848 52.74 16.92 -15.81
N GLY A 849 52.67 15.61 -15.99
CA GLY A 849 53.49 14.63 -15.26
C GLY A 849 54.95 14.62 -15.70
N PHE A 850 55.22 14.85 -16.99
CA PHE A 850 56.57 14.80 -17.57
C PHE A 850 57.10 16.17 -18.01
N ARG A 851 56.58 17.26 -17.44
CA ARG A 851 56.97 18.63 -17.83
C ARG A 851 58.48 18.84 -17.74
N LYS A 852 59.09 18.40 -16.64
CA LYS A 852 60.52 18.57 -16.39
C LYS A 852 61.37 17.77 -17.37
N GLU A 853 61.00 16.53 -17.69
CA GLU A 853 61.74 15.75 -18.70
C GLU A 853 61.59 16.34 -20.09
N LEU A 854 60.40 16.83 -20.46
CA LEU A 854 60.16 17.46 -21.76
C LEU A 854 60.90 18.79 -21.89
N GLU A 855 60.90 19.64 -20.86
CA GLU A 855 61.63 20.93 -20.86
C GLU A 855 63.16 20.74 -20.87
N ALA A 856 63.66 19.60 -20.36
CA ALA A 856 65.09 19.27 -20.38
C ALA A 856 65.61 18.91 -21.79
N VAL A 857 64.74 18.59 -22.75
CA VAL A 857 65.11 18.34 -24.15
C VAL A 857 65.15 19.68 -24.90
N ALA A 858 66.36 20.12 -25.26
CA ALA A 858 66.59 21.42 -25.88
C ALA A 858 66.12 21.49 -27.34
N ASP A 859 66.24 20.38 -28.08
CA ASP A 859 65.78 20.28 -29.48
C ASP A 859 64.25 20.15 -29.55
N PRO A 860 63.54 21.10 -30.20
CA PRO A 860 62.09 21.05 -30.37
C PRO A 860 61.59 19.76 -31.04
N ASP A 861 62.30 19.24 -32.04
CA ASP A 861 61.87 18.07 -32.83
C ASP A 861 62.04 16.79 -32.02
N GLU A 862 63.15 16.66 -31.26
CA GLU A 862 63.36 15.53 -30.34
C GLU A 862 62.36 15.55 -29.18
N ARG A 863 62.00 16.74 -28.69
CA ARG A 863 61.00 16.91 -27.64
C ARG A 863 59.60 16.51 -28.13
N GLU A 864 59.23 16.88 -29.34
CA GLU A 864 57.97 16.48 -29.96
C GLU A 864 57.94 14.95 -30.20
N ALA A 865 59.03 14.36 -30.67
CA ALA A 865 59.16 12.91 -30.83
C ALA A 865 59.10 12.16 -29.47
N LEU A 866 59.70 12.70 -28.41
CA LEU A 866 59.60 12.14 -27.06
C LEU A 866 58.15 12.23 -26.53
N PHE A 867 57.50 13.38 -26.73
CA PHE A 867 56.10 13.59 -26.33
C PHE A 867 55.17 12.61 -27.05
N ALA A 868 55.34 12.43 -28.38
CA ALA A 868 54.57 11.47 -29.16
C ALA A 868 54.79 10.01 -28.68
N ARG A 869 56.03 9.62 -28.39
CA ARG A 869 56.35 8.29 -27.81
C ARG A 869 55.70 8.08 -26.45
N MET A 870 55.70 9.09 -25.58
CA MET A 870 55.05 9.02 -24.27
C MET A 870 53.53 8.90 -24.37
N ILE A 871 52.90 9.60 -25.32
CA ILE A 871 51.47 9.47 -25.62
C ILE A 871 51.15 8.05 -26.07
N GLU A 872 51.91 7.50 -27.02
CA GLU A 872 51.68 6.13 -27.51
C GLU A 872 51.84 5.12 -26.38
N GLY A 873 52.89 5.25 -25.56
CA GLY A 873 53.09 4.38 -24.39
C GLY A 873 51.97 4.48 -23.36
N ALA A 874 51.44 5.68 -23.11
CA ALA A 874 50.30 5.89 -22.21
C ALA A 874 49.00 5.31 -22.80
N TYR A 875 48.79 5.44 -24.11
CA TYR A 875 47.68 4.82 -24.80
C TYR A 875 47.72 3.29 -24.68
N GLN A 876 48.88 2.67 -24.94
CA GLN A 876 49.03 1.20 -24.78
C GLN A 876 48.68 0.74 -23.36
N ARG A 877 49.10 1.47 -22.32
CA ARG A 877 48.74 1.18 -20.93
C ARG A 877 47.25 1.38 -20.64
N GLY A 878 46.62 2.36 -21.28
CA GLY A 878 45.21 2.69 -21.11
C GLY A 878 44.25 1.84 -21.94
N ARG A 879 44.71 0.87 -22.74
CA ARG A 879 43.83 0.02 -23.56
C ARG A 879 42.97 -0.89 -22.67
N ALA A 880 41.76 -1.18 -23.13
CA ALA A 880 40.80 -2.06 -22.43
C ALA A 880 41.41 -3.41 -21.99
N LEU A 881 42.21 -4.05 -22.85
CA LEU A 881 42.86 -5.32 -22.51
C LEU A 881 43.80 -5.20 -21.31
N ASN A 882 44.55 -4.10 -21.21
CA ASN A 882 45.43 -3.86 -20.08
C ASN A 882 44.65 -3.45 -18.83
N MET A 883 43.57 -2.67 -18.99
CA MET A 883 42.65 -2.32 -17.90
C MET A 883 42.04 -3.58 -17.26
N ALA A 884 41.59 -4.52 -18.09
CA ALA A 884 41.03 -5.80 -17.65
C ALA A 884 42.08 -6.72 -17.01
N SER A 885 43.33 -6.74 -17.50
CA SER A 885 44.39 -7.55 -16.87
C SER A 885 44.75 -7.08 -15.46
N HIS A 886 44.39 -5.85 -15.10
CA HIS A 886 44.55 -5.28 -13.76
C HIS A 886 43.26 -5.30 -12.93
N LEU A 887 42.19 -5.92 -13.44
CA LEU A 887 40.88 -6.04 -12.79
C LEU A 887 40.22 -4.68 -12.46
N GLU A 888 40.56 -3.63 -13.20
CA GLU A 888 39.87 -2.34 -13.08
C GLU A 888 38.53 -2.33 -13.86
N ILE A 889 38.32 -3.32 -14.73
CA ILE A 889 37.06 -3.68 -15.38
C ILE A 889 36.93 -5.22 -15.39
N ASP A 890 35.71 -5.74 -15.51
CA ASP A 890 35.43 -7.17 -15.39
C ASP A 890 35.79 -7.97 -16.64
N ALA A 891 35.58 -7.38 -17.83
CA ALA A 891 35.87 -8.04 -19.10
C ALA A 891 36.01 -7.05 -20.26
N VAL A 892 36.75 -7.49 -21.29
CA VAL A 892 36.66 -6.94 -22.64
C VAL A 892 35.84 -7.90 -23.48
N ILE A 893 34.75 -7.41 -24.08
CA ILE A 893 33.74 -8.24 -24.74
C ILE A 893 33.66 -7.92 -26.24
N ASP A 894 33.19 -8.87 -27.06
CA ASP A 894 32.75 -8.54 -28.42
C ASP A 894 31.54 -7.58 -28.32
N PRO A 895 31.52 -6.45 -29.05
CA PRO A 895 30.35 -5.57 -29.10
C PRO A 895 29.03 -6.29 -29.37
N ALA A 896 29.04 -7.37 -30.15
CA ALA A 896 27.86 -8.19 -30.43
C ALA A 896 27.29 -8.91 -29.19
N ASP A 897 28.11 -9.18 -28.17
CA ASP A 897 27.72 -9.88 -26.95
C ASP A 897 27.11 -8.96 -25.89
N THR A 898 27.02 -7.64 -26.15
CA THR A 898 26.54 -6.65 -25.18
C THR A 898 25.15 -7.00 -24.63
N ARG A 899 24.21 -7.39 -25.51
CA ARG A 899 22.84 -7.80 -25.10
C ARG A 899 22.87 -9.01 -24.19
N HIS A 900 23.70 -10.01 -24.51
CA HIS A 900 23.85 -11.22 -23.71
C HIS A 900 24.33 -10.91 -22.30
N TRP A 901 25.37 -10.07 -22.17
CA TRP A 901 25.88 -9.62 -20.86
C TRP A 901 24.81 -8.93 -20.03
N LEU A 902 24.08 -7.99 -20.61
CA LEU A 902 23.03 -7.24 -19.91
C LEU A 902 21.92 -8.15 -19.39
N LEU A 903 21.44 -9.08 -20.22
CA LEU A 903 20.37 -10.01 -19.84
C LEU A 903 20.83 -11.03 -18.81
N ARG A 904 22.04 -11.58 -18.95
CA ARG A 904 22.63 -12.49 -17.97
C ARG A 904 22.88 -11.79 -16.64
N GLY A 905 23.41 -10.57 -16.67
CA GLY A 905 23.61 -9.75 -15.48
C GLY A 905 22.29 -9.45 -14.77
N LEU A 906 21.26 -9.05 -15.51
CA LEU A 906 19.92 -8.82 -14.96
C LEU A 906 19.35 -10.10 -14.32
N ALA A 907 19.45 -11.24 -14.99
CA ALA A 907 18.99 -12.52 -14.46
C ALA A 907 19.76 -12.95 -13.18
N SER A 908 21.02 -12.54 -13.04
CA SER A 908 21.84 -12.81 -11.85
C SER A 908 21.62 -11.82 -10.70
N ALA A 909 21.08 -10.63 -10.98
CA ALA A 909 20.85 -9.58 -9.98
C ALA A 909 19.49 -9.71 -9.27
N LEU A 910 18.53 -10.46 -9.81
CA LEU A 910 17.17 -10.57 -9.26
C LEU A 910 17.08 -11.66 -8.15
N PRO A 911 16.55 -11.36 -6.94
CA PRO A 911 16.23 -12.38 -5.96
C PRO A 911 15.10 -13.31 -6.45
N ALA A 912 15.08 -14.56 -5.96
CA ALA A 912 14.22 -15.66 -6.43
C ALA A 912 12.69 -15.46 -6.29
N SER A 913 12.22 -14.31 -5.80
CA SER A 913 10.81 -13.94 -5.76
C SER A 913 10.58 -12.73 -6.67
N GLY A 914 9.91 -12.94 -7.80
CA GLY A 914 9.52 -11.92 -8.79
C GLY A 914 8.54 -10.85 -8.29
N ALA A 915 8.57 -10.50 -7.00
CA ALA A 915 7.93 -9.29 -6.51
C ALA A 915 8.84 -8.11 -6.88
N ARG A 916 8.36 -7.21 -7.74
CA ARG A 916 8.86 -5.83 -7.72
C ARG A 916 8.74 -5.39 -6.27
N ASP A 917 9.86 -5.18 -5.58
CA ASP A 917 9.86 -4.71 -4.20
C ASP A 917 9.04 -3.43 -4.12
N THR A 918 7.76 -3.55 -3.77
CA THR A 918 6.95 -2.42 -3.36
C THR A 918 7.74 -1.71 -2.27
N PRO A 919 8.02 -0.41 -2.40
CA PRO A 919 8.75 0.33 -1.38
C PRO A 919 8.15 0.02 -0.02
N ALA A 920 8.97 -0.44 0.93
CA ALA A 920 8.53 -0.71 2.29
C ALA A 920 7.62 0.43 2.78
N ALA A 921 6.48 0.09 3.38
CA ALA A 921 5.51 1.07 3.87
C ALA A 921 6.23 2.08 4.80
N GLY A 922 6.38 3.33 4.34
CA GLY A 922 7.13 4.38 5.05
C GLY A 922 8.32 4.99 4.30
N SER A 923 8.71 4.45 3.14
CA SER A 923 9.75 5.06 2.30
C SER A 923 9.28 6.39 1.70
N ARG A 924 9.85 7.52 2.15
CA ARG A 924 9.60 8.89 1.63
C ARG A 924 10.34 9.14 0.30
N ARG A 925 10.10 8.30 -0.71
CA ARG A 925 10.70 8.50 -2.04
C ARG A 925 9.91 9.52 -2.84
N PHE A 926 10.63 10.37 -3.56
CA PHE A 926 10.12 11.26 -4.60
C PHE A 926 11.14 11.29 -5.73
N ILE A 927 10.68 11.58 -6.94
CA ILE A 927 11.52 11.88 -8.10
C ILE A 927 11.64 13.41 -8.13
N ASP A 928 12.87 13.93 -8.04
CA ASP A 928 13.11 15.37 -8.18
C ASP A 928 12.61 15.83 -9.56
N THR A 929 11.94 16.98 -9.62
CA THR A 929 11.46 17.57 -10.87
C THR A 929 12.60 18.02 -11.77
N TRP A 930 13.82 18.19 -11.22
CA TRP A 930 14.98 18.69 -11.94
C TRP A 930 16.07 17.64 -12.24
#